data_AF-A0A6G0US11-F1
#
_entry.id   AF-A0A6G0US11-F1
#
_cell.length_a   1.000
_cell.length_b   1.000
_cell.length_c   1.000
_cell.angle_alpha   90.00
_cell.angle_beta   90.00
_cell.angle_gamma   90.00
#
_symmetry.space_group_name_H-M   'P 1'
#
loop_
_entity.id
_entity.type
_entity.pdbx_description
1 polymer ?
#
loop_
_entity_poly.entity_id
_entity_poly.type
_entity_poly.pdbx_seq_one_letter_code
_entity_poly.pdbx_strand_id
1 'polypeptide(L)'
;MHKFIVDCMKAAGCVESQADSVGRMLLDADSRGHYSHGVNRLPIYVRDLQTGICKRDGQPFVSRRKGGTALVDGDNALGSVVGEFCMGLAIELAKEHGVGWVSAHNSNHFGTAGRYAQMASNLGFIGMAFTNTSPLSFPTRSSAKALGTNPLAVYAPGQAHDGFSLDMATSTVALGKIEMARRKGTKLLPGWGANDKGIMSDDPDKVLDGGGLLLLGGTEESGGYKGTGLCMMVDILCGVLSGAHYGKNVRGWAKTTKKADLGQSFIVLDPECFAPDFVVRMQAYLDEFRHLDPVDPNRPVRIPGDFSNQHIERSKAEGGLLYHKNQMDHMKELAEEIGMPELQFSSDQIQKLSLIAVGIYKRDRSGKITDDFKKIAGMLYFTVGHLSDSSDAEILKSEAEKRGVNKVLDKNGVFGSIKLLQKSKEIRENGELEKLIEDFLKTETVEEKKIEDVRKDYSSEEISNLGKILKNLESTQIENPAFFSLMESIKISIKIITEEVVFGGRILEKDHLNEGLRALNSCQSMPYEIISEYLRLQDPEAPNFSSIGSKELNFVLIGEEGKGKSTFVNALKYYLQYPTFQKALSSSNKFDVVCPVDFTLCFRENNGYFDLKVVFNPESSEEERNKFSFTINGVTYKFIIVNPSMDSVDFETDFKKLNIDSYLFFLKSTDSRLYPELLNSLKLISRGNIKKVKFIFTSCITSNFTPGLALDVFKKVKDKFNGIQHNGTIYCVDNFGYRYLCGFKQDSKCLEQLVEDEIFDSETCWKKSRTELIKLINDVSKMKIEKNVLPVSKFA
;
A
#
# COMPACT_ATOMS: atom_id res chain seq x y z
N MET A 1 -0.17 -10.05 -6.13
CA MET A 1 -1.55 -10.09 -6.69
C MET A 1 -1.92 -8.82 -7.46
N HIS A 2 -1.83 -7.61 -6.88
CA HIS A 2 -2.24 -6.36 -7.57
C HIS A 2 -1.64 -6.22 -8.97
N LYS A 3 -0.30 -6.34 -9.06
CA LYS A 3 0.43 -6.30 -10.32
C LYS A 3 -0.10 -7.30 -11.36
N PHE A 4 -0.38 -8.54 -10.94
CA PHE A 4 -0.93 -9.57 -11.83
C PHE A 4 -2.29 -9.15 -12.39
N ILE A 5 -3.19 -8.63 -11.55
CA ILE A 5 -4.50 -8.12 -12.01
C ILE A 5 -4.31 -7.00 -13.05
N VAL A 6 -3.43 -6.03 -12.75
CA VAL A 6 -3.13 -4.92 -13.66
C VAL A 6 -2.58 -5.44 -15.00
N ASP A 7 -1.63 -6.38 -14.95
CA ASP A 7 -1.01 -6.96 -16.14
C ASP A 7 -2.05 -7.75 -16.98
N CYS A 8 -2.95 -8.53 -16.36
CA CYS A 8 -4.05 -9.20 -17.05
C CYS A 8 -5.01 -8.22 -17.73
N MET A 9 -5.38 -7.14 -17.04
CA MET A 9 -6.28 -6.13 -17.60
C MET A 9 -5.61 -5.38 -18.77
N LYS A 10 -4.31 -5.07 -18.66
CA LYS A 10 -3.54 -4.48 -19.77
C LYS A 10 -3.44 -5.43 -20.96
N ALA A 11 -3.24 -6.72 -20.74
CA ALA A 11 -3.27 -7.74 -21.79
C ALA A 11 -4.63 -7.83 -22.49
N ALA A 12 -5.73 -7.58 -21.77
CA ALA A 12 -7.07 -7.44 -22.34
C ALA A 12 -7.30 -6.10 -23.09
N GLY A 13 -6.28 -5.25 -23.16
CA GLY A 13 -6.27 -3.97 -23.88
C GLY A 13 -6.68 -2.76 -23.04
N CYS A 14 -6.83 -2.90 -21.72
CA CYS A 14 -7.19 -1.81 -20.81
C CYS A 14 -6.06 -0.78 -20.66
N VAL A 15 -6.40 0.50 -20.54
CA VAL A 15 -5.44 1.55 -20.16
C VAL A 15 -4.95 1.34 -18.73
N GLU A 16 -3.65 1.59 -18.48
CA GLU A 16 -2.99 1.28 -17.21
C GLU A 16 -3.66 1.90 -15.97
N SER A 17 -4.11 3.15 -16.03
CA SER A 17 -4.83 3.79 -14.91
C SER A 17 -6.18 3.12 -14.60
N GLN A 18 -6.86 2.61 -15.63
CA GLN A 18 -8.11 1.89 -15.47
C GLN A 18 -7.88 0.45 -14.97
N ALA A 19 -6.81 -0.18 -15.43
CA ALA A 19 -6.35 -1.47 -14.93
C ALA A 19 -6.00 -1.41 -13.44
N ASP A 20 -5.32 -0.34 -13.01
CA ASP A 20 -5.04 -0.04 -11.59
C ASP A 20 -6.32 0.13 -10.77
N SER A 21 -7.30 0.88 -11.28
CA SER A 21 -8.61 1.04 -10.64
C SER A 21 -9.30 -0.31 -10.39
N VAL A 22 -9.28 -1.21 -11.38
CA VAL A 22 -9.80 -2.58 -11.22
C VAL A 22 -8.96 -3.38 -10.22
N GLY A 23 -7.63 -3.31 -10.29
CA GLY A 23 -6.73 -3.95 -9.34
C GLY A 23 -7.04 -3.60 -7.89
N ARG A 24 -7.16 -2.30 -7.60
CA ARG A 24 -7.51 -1.81 -6.26
C ARG A 24 -8.92 -2.24 -5.85
N MET A 25 -9.89 -2.21 -6.76
CA MET A 25 -11.27 -2.62 -6.48
C MET A 25 -11.37 -4.10 -6.10
N LEU A 26 -10.73 -5.00 -6.86
CA LEU A 26 -10.80 -6.44 -6.58
C LEU A 26 -10.10 -6.79 -5.27
N LEU A 27 -8.95 -6.18 -5.00
CA LEU A 27 -8.22 -6.46 -3.76
C LEU A 27 -8.86 -5.85 -2.52
N ASP A 28 -9.50 -4.69 -2.63
CA ASP A 28 -10.30 -4.14 -1.53
C ASP A 28 -11.42 -5.12 -1.16
N ALA A 29 -12.13 -5.67 -2.14
CA ALA A 29 -13.15 -6.69 -1.90
C ALA A 29 -12.58 -7.94 -1.21
N ASP A 30 -11.46 -8.49 -1.69
CA ASP A 30 -10.83 -9.66 -1.06
C ASP A 30 -10.33 -9.35 0.37
N SER A 31 -9.75 -8.18 0.62
CA SER A 31 -9.26 -7.75 1.94
C SER A 31 -10.35 -7.65 3.00
N ARG A 32 -11.59 -7.39 2.57
CA ARG A 32 -12.78 -7.32 3.42
C ARG A 32 -13.52 -8.66 3.55
N GLY A 33 -13.01 -9.71 2.92
CA GLY A 33 -13.64 -11.04 2.88
C GLY A 33 -14.78 -11.17 1.87
N HIS A 34 -14.92 -10.22 0.94
CA HIS A 34 -15.92 -10.22 -0.12
C HIS A 34 -15.39 -10.88 -1.41
N TYR A 35 -14.86 -12.09 -1.30
CA TYR A 35 -14.27 -12.87 -2.40
C TYR A 35 -15.17 -13.06 -3.63
N SER A 36 -16.49 -12.94 -3.46
CA SER A 36 -17.46 -12.98 -4.58
C SER A 36 -17.38 -11.76 -5.51
N HIS A 37 -16.71 -10.69 -5.10
CA HIS A 37 -16.50 -9.46 -5.86
C HIS A 37 -15.02 -9.09 -6.03
N GLY A 38 -14.10 -9.88 -5.46
CA GLY A 38 -12.66 -9.72 -5.62
C GLY A 38 -12.09 -10.48 -6.82
N VAL A 39 -10.87 -11.01 -6.69
CA VAL A 39 -10.07 -11.54 -7.82
C VAL A 39 -10.79 -12.62 -8.64
N ASN A 40 -11.72 -13.36 -8.02
CA ASN A 40 -12.59 -14.33 -8.71
C ASN A 40 -13.45 -13.72 -9.82
N ARG A 41 -13.56 -12.39 -9.91
CA ARG A 41 -14.26 -11.68 -10.98
C ARG A 41 -13.35 -11.20 -12.10
N LEU A 42 -12.03 -11.31 -11.96
CA LEU A 42 -11.07 -10.90 -12.98
C LEU A 42 -11.38 -11.46 -14.39
N PRO A 43 -11.72 -12.76 -14.56
CA PRO A 43 -12.06 -13.30 -15.89
C PRO A 43 -13.25 -12.58 -16.57
N ILE A 44 -14.23 -12.10 -15.79
CA ILE A 44 -15.40 -11.41 -16.34
C ILE A 44 -14.99 -10.06 -16.94
N TYR A 45 -14.16 -9.29 -16.24
CA TYR A 45 -13.68 -7.99 -16.75
C TYR A 45 -12.80 -8.15 -17.98
N VAL A 46 -11.89 -9.13 -17.96
CA VAL A 46 -11.06 -9.48 -19.13
C VAL A 46 -11.93 -9.81 -20.34
N ARG A 47 -12.95 -10.66 -20.16
CA ARG A 47 -13.87 -11.05 -21.24
C ARG A 47 -14.71 -9.89 -21.75
N ASP A 48 -15.24 -9.03 -20.88
CA ASP A 48 -16.01 -7.85 -21.28
C ASP A 48 -15.15 -6.89 -22.16
N LEU A 49 -13.85 -6.75 -21.87
CA LEU A 49 -12.91 -5.96 -22.67
C LEU A 49 -12.48 -6.64 -23.98
N GLN A 50 -12.25 -7.95 -23.96
CA GLN A 50 -11.88 -8.72 -25.15
C GLN A 50 -13.02 -8.77 -26.17
N THR A 51 -14.26 -8.92 -25.69
CA THR A 51 -15.47 -8.91 -26.53
C THR A 51 -15.88 -7.52 -26.99
N GLY A 52 -15.23 -6.45 -26.49
CA GLY A 52 -15.52 -5.06 -26.85
C GLY A 52 -16.83 -4.52 -26.29
N ILE A 53 -17.46 -5.24 -25.35
CA ILE A 53 -18.72 -4.84 -24.74
C ILE A 53 -18.51 -3.83 -23.63
N CYS A 54 -17.37 -3.90 -22.95
CA CYS A 54 -16.83 -2.78 -22.18
C CYS A 54 -15.79 -2.06 -23.03
N LYS A 55 -15.79 -0.73 -23.03
CA LYS A 55 -14.72 0.04 -23.67
C LYS A 55 -13.41 -0.15 -22.91
N ARG A 56 -12.30 -0.16 -23.65
CA ARG A 56 -10.93 -0.33 -23.15
C ARG A 56 -10.30 0.95 -22.62
N ASP A 57 -10.82 2.08 -23.09
CA ASP A 57 -10.30 3.43 -22.87
C ASP A 57 -11.41 4.45 -22.52
N GLY A 58 -12.63 3.96 -22.23
CA GLY A 58 -13.79 4.81 -21.96
C GLY A 58 -13.54 5.80 -20.82
N GLN A 59 -13.99 7.05 -20.98
CA GLN A 59 -13.75 8.12 -20.01
C GLN A 59 -15.08 8.70 -19.54
N PRO A 60 -15.44 8.54 -18.25
CA PRO A 60 -16.66 9.14 -17.72
C PRO A 60 -16.61 10.67 -17.80
N PHE A 61 -17.74 11.31 -18.10
CA PHE A 61 -17.85 12.77 -18.16
C PHE A 61 -19.18 13.27 -17.63
N VAL A 62 -19.20 14.51 -17.12
CA VAL A 62 -20.41 15.14 -16.60
C VAL A 62 -21.28 15.61 -17.76
N SER A 63 -22.45 15.00 -17.92
CA SER A 63 -23.43 15.38 -18.95
C SER A 63 -24.37 16.49 -18.47
N ARG A 64 -24.61 16.59 -17.15
CA ARG A 64 -25.41 17.65 -16.53
C ARG A 64 -24.95 17.94 -15.10
N ARG A 65 -25.02 19.19 -14.67
CA ARG A 65 -24.74 19.62 -13.29
C ARG A 65 -25.73 20.69 -12.84
N LYS A 66 -26.17 20.63 -11.58
CA LYS A 66 -27.00 21.68 -10.94
C LYS A 66 -26.86 21.65 -9.42
N GLY A 67 -26.29 22.70 -8.83
CA GLY A 67 -26.01 22.76 -7.38
C GLY A 67 -25.25 21.52 -6.92
N GLY A 68 -25.64 20.95 -5.78
CA GLY A 68 -25.11 19.70 -5.22
C GLY A 68 -25.44 18.42 -6.00
N THR A 69 -25.78 18.50 -7.29
CA THR A 69 -26.15 17.33 -8.11
C THR A 69 -25.43 17.28 -9.45
N ALA A 70 -25.14 16.07 -9.94
CA ALA A 70 -24.63 15.85 -11.30
C ALA A 70 -25.13 14.53 -11.91
N LEU A 71 -25.19 14.51 -13.25
CA LEU A 71 -25.40 13.33 -14.07
C LEU A 71 -24.12 13.06 -14.87
N VAL A 72 -23.67 11.81 -14.88
CA VAL A 72 -22.46 11.34 -15.55
C VAL A 72 -22.82 10.30 -16.60
N ASP A 73 -22.27 10.45 -17.80
CA ASP A 73 -22.21 9.35 -18.78
C ASP A 73 -20.91 8.59 -18.53
N GLY A 74 -21.00 7.29 -18.26
CA GLY A 74 -19.86 6.42 -17.97
C GLY A 74 -19.03 6.05 -19.19
N ASP A 75 -19.43 6.45 -20.40
CA ASP A 75 -18.82 6.11 -21.68
C ASP A 75 -18.58 4.60 -21.88
N ASN A 76 -19.44 3.78 -21.28
CA ASN A 76 -19.31 2.32 -21.26
C ASN A 76 -17.94 1.85 -20.75
N ALA A 77 -17.32 2.62 -19.85
CA ALA A 77 -16.07 2.29 -19.19
C ALA A 77 -16.27 1.23 -18.11
N LEU A 78 -15.16 0.74 -17.56
CA LEU A 78 -15.16 -0.17 -16.42
C LEU A 78 -15.86 0.50 -15.22
N GLY A 79 -16.68 -0.26 -14.49
CA GLY A 79 -17.48 0.29 -13.40
C GLY A 79 -16.63 0.89 -12.28
N SER A 80 -15.40 0.39 -12.07
CA SER A 80 -14.44 0.97 -11.11
C SER A 80 -14.03 2.40 -11.48
N VAL A 81 -13.82 2.65 -12.77
CA VAL A 81 -13.42 3.95 -13.30
C VAL A 81 -14.58 4.94 -13.17
N VAL A 82 -15.79 4.52 -13.54
CA VAL A 82 -16.99 5.35 -13.41
C VAL A 82 -17.28 5.64 -11.94
N GLY A 83 -17.19 4.64 -11.06
CA GLY A 83 -17.44 4.80 -9.64
C GLY A 83 -16.44 5.71 -8.93
N GLU A 84 -15.14 5.57 -9.22
CA GLU A 84 -14.11 6.46 -8.66
C GLU A 84 -14.31 7.91 -9.13
N PHE A 85 -14.64 8.13 -10.41
CA PHE A 85 -14.96 9.45 -10.94
C PHE A 85 -16.20 10.07 -10.27
N CYS A 86 -17.29 9.31 -10.18
CA CYS A 86 -18.55 9.82 -9.66
C CYS A 86 -18.49 10.10 -8.15
N MET A 87 -17.83 9.23 -7.37
CA MET A 87 -17.65 9.46 -5.94
C MET A 87 -16.73 10.65 -5.69
N GLY A 88 -15.64 10.80 -6.46
CA GLY A 88 -14.79 11.98 -6.39
C GLY A 88 -15.58 13.27 -6.63
N LEU A 89 -16.41 13.30 -7.68
CA LEU A 89 -17.29 14.43 -7.97
C LEU A 89 -18.34 14.66 -6.87
N ALA A 90 -18.90 13.61 -6.28
CA ALA A 90 -19.86 13.74 -5.18
C ALA A 90 -19.20 14.35 -3.93
N ILE A 91 -17.96 13.98 -3.61
CA ILE A 91 -17.18 14.58 -2.53
C ILE A 91 -16.92 16.07 -2.80
N GLU A 92 -16.57 16.44 -4.04
CA GLU A 92 -16.39 17.84 -4.44
C GLU A 92 -17.68 18.66 -4.25
N LEU A 93 -18.81 18.13 -4.70
CA LEU A 93 -20.12 18.77 -4.56
C LEU A 93 -20.54 18.91 -3.09
N ALA A 94 -20.29 17.89 -2.26
CA ALA A 94 -20.60 17.93 -0.83
C ALA A 94 -19.80 19.02 -0.11
N LYS A 95 -18.51 19.19 -0.43
CA LYS A 95 -17.70 20.29 0.11
C LYS A 95 -18.24 21.67 -0.26
N GLU A 96 -18.84 21.81 -1.44
CA GLU A 96 -19.36 23.09 -1.92
C GLU A 96 -20.78 23.38 -1.41
N HIS A 97 -21.61 22.35 -1.25
CA HIS A 97 -23.06 22.50 -1.07
C HIS A 97 -23.62 21.75 0.15
N GLY A 98 -22.78 21.13 0.97
CA GLY A 98 -23.18 20.25 2.07
C GLY A 98 -23.69 18.87 1.63
N VAL A 99 -24.09 18.73 0.36
CA VAL A 99 -24.51 17.46 -0.26
C VAL A 99 -23.98 17.36 -1.68
N GLY A 100 -23.49 16.17 -2.03
CA GLY A 100 -23.16 15.80 -3.39
C GLY A 100 -23.93 14.56 -3.80
N TRP A 101 -24.75 14.68 -4.84
CA TRP A 101 -25.51 13.56 -5.40
C TRP A 101 -25.16 13.39 -6.88
N VAL A 102 -24.47 12.30 -7.20
CA VAL A 102 -24.04 11.99 -8.56
C VAL A 102 -24.67 10.69 -9.01
N SER A 103 -25.43 10.73 -10.09
CA SER A 103 -25.96 9.54 -10.76
C SER A 103 -25.22 9.32 -12.07
N ALA A 104 -25.02 8.05 -12.45
CA ALA A 104 -24.32 7.68 -13.67
C ALA A 104 -25.11 6.63 -14.46
N HIS A 105 -25.08 6.75 -15.79
CA HIS A 105 -25.58 5.76 -16.73
C HIS A 105 -24.45 5.29 -17.65
N ASN A 106 -24.71 4.31 -18.53
CA ASN A 106 -23.73 3.78 -19.48
C ASN A 106 -22.46 3.28 -18.77
N SER A 107 -22.63 2.59 -17.63
CA SER A 107 -21.55 2.01 -16.82
C SER A 107 -21.57 0.48 -16.85
N ASN A 108 -20.57 -0.13 -16.20
CA ASN A 108 -20.41 -1.58 -16.04
C ASN A 108 -20.32 -1.97 -14.55
N HIS A 109 -20.11 -3.27 -14.28
CA HIS A 109 -20.00 -3.77 -12.91
C HIS A 109 -18.84 -3.09 -12.16
N PHE A 110 -19.10 -2.64 -10.92
CA PHE A 110 -18.17 -1.80 -10.14
C PHE A 110 -17.64 -2.46 -8.86
N GLY A 111 -17.73 -3.79 -8.73
CA GLY A 111 -17.28 -4.49 -7.52
C GLY A 111 -18.21 -4.23 -6.33
N THR A 112 -17.62 -3.99 -5.16
CA THR A 112 -18.33 -3.71 -3.90
C THR A 112 -18.80 -2.25 -3.86
N ALA A 113 -20.05 -2.01 -3.48
CA ALA A 113 -20.56 -0.65 -3.33
C ALA A 113 -19.86 0.08 -2.17
N GLY A 114 -19.51 -0.66 -1.11
CA GLY A 114 -18.84 -0.15 0.08
C GLY A 114 -17.50 0.52 -0.20
N ARG A 115 -16.77 0.10 -1.23
CA ARG A 115 -15.50 0.72 -1.65
C ARG A 115 -15.67 2.23 -1.88
N TYR A 116 -16.70 2.61 -2.64
CA TYR A 116 -16.92 4.00 -3.01
C TYR A 116 -17.47 4.80 -1.83
N ALA A 117 -18.43 4.24 -1.09
CA ALA A 117 -18.92 4.86 0.14
C ALA A 117 -17.79 5.14 1.14
N GLN A 118 -16.82 4.23 1.24
CA GLN A 118 -15.64 4.41 2.09
C GLN A 118 -14.74 5.57 1.63
N MET A 119 -14.60 5.83 0.32
CA MET A 119 -13.79 6.96 -0.17
C MET A 119 -14.23 8.29 0.44
N ALA A 120 -15.54 8.49 0.61
CA ALA A 120 -16.10 9.67 1.27
C ALA A 120 -15.93 9.61 2.80
N SER A 121 -16.19 8.45 3.42
CA SER A 121 -16.02 8.25 4.86
C SER A 121 -14.60 8.47 5.36
N ASN A 122 -13.59 8.08 4.57
CA ASN A 122 -12.18 8.32 4.90
C ASN A 122 -11.81 9.81 4.93
N LEU A 123 -12.66 10.68 4.36
CA LEU A 123 -12.50 12.13 4.36
C LEU A 123 -13.43 12.84 5.34
N GLY A 124 -14.10 12.09 6.24
CA GLY A 124 -15.00 12.66 7.24
C GLY A 124 -16.44 12.88 6.78
N PHE A 125 -16.81 12.48 5.56
CA PHE A 125 -18.18 12.61 5.04
C PHE A 125 -18.99 11.33 5.27
N ILE A 126 -20.32 11.43 5.29
CA ILE A 126 -21.17 10.23 5.14
C ILE A 126 -21.23 9.89 3.65
N GLY A 127 -20.80 8.68 3.30
CA GLY A 127 -20.79 8.19 1.92
C GLY A 127 -21.85 7.13 1.68
N MET A 128 -22.53 7.20 0.54
CA MET A 128 -23.46 6.17 0.07
C MET A 128 -23.19 5.82 -1.39
N ALA A 129 -23.35 4.55 -1.73
CA ALA A 129 -23.19 4.06 -3.09
C ALA A 129 -24.23 2.98 -3.41
N PHE A 130 -24.77 3.05 -4.63
CA PHE A 130 -25.85 2.20 -5.11
C PHE A 130 -25.57 1.79 -6.55
N THR A 131 -25.99 0.59 -6.94
CA THR A 131 -26.01 0.17 -8.35
C THR A 131 -27.16 -0.79 -8.60
N ASN A 132 -27.73 -0.76 -9.80
CA ASN A 132 -28.63 -1.81 -10.25
C ASN A 132 -27.86 -2.91 -11.00
N THR A 133 -28.42 -4.12 -11.03
CA THR A 133 -27.75 -5.29 -11.61
C THR A 133 -28.65 -6.08 -12.53
N SER A 134 -28.08 -7.07 -13.22
CA SER A 134 -28.82 -8.04 -14.03
C SER A 134 -29.99 -8.66 -13.28
N PRO A 135 -31.13 -8.95 -13.94
CA PRO A 135 -32.32 -9.51 -13.30
C PRO A 135 -32.05 -10.95 -12.82
N LEU A 136 -31.93 -11.11 -11.51
CA LEU A 136 -31.59 -12.36 -10.83
C LEU A 136 -32.61 -12.75 -9.74
N SER A 137 -33.47 -11.82 -9.34
CA SER A 137 -34.35 -11.94 -8.18
C SER A 137 -35.82 -11.82 -8.57
N PHE A 138 -36.67 -12.53 -7.83
CA PHE A 138 -38.12 -12.43 -7.94
C PHE A 138 -38.66 -11.33 -7.01
N PRO A 139 -39.36 -10.31 -7.54
CA PRO A 139 -40.23 -9.50 -6.71
C PRO A 139 -41.23 -10.37 -5.96
N THR A 140 -41.66 -9.94 -4.77
CA THR A 140 -42.68 -10.67 -4.00
C THR A 140 -43.92 -10.95 -4.85
N ARG A 141 -44.40 -12.20 -4.80
CA ARG A 141 -45.52 -12.76 -5.60
C ARG A 141 -45.29 -12.85 -7.12
N SER A 142 -44.10 -12.53 -7.62
CA SER A 142 -43.77 -12.68 -9.04
C SER A 142 -43.31 -14.09 -9.38
N SER A 143 -43.79 -14.63 -10.51
CA SER A 143 -43.24 -15.85 -11.13
C SER A 143 -42.10 -15.56 -12.12
N ALA A 144 -41.73 -14.29 -12.30
CA ALA A 144 -40.68 -13.86 -13.21
C ALA A 144 -39.61 -13.03 -12.50
N LYS A 145 -38.35 -13.31 -12.80
CA LYS A 145 -37.23 -12.44 -12.42
C LYS A 145 -37.39 -11.08 -13.08
N ALA A 146 -37.20 -10.03 -12.30
CA ALA A 146 -37.28 -8.66 -12.80
C ALA A 146 -36.26 -7.73 -12.16
N LEU A 147 -35.76 -8.07 -10.97
CA LEU A 147 -34.86 -7.21 -10.20
C LEU A 147 -33.51 -7.89 -10.03
N GLY A 148 -32.48 -7.08 -9.80
CA GLY A 148 -31.14 -7.58 -9.52
C GLY A 148 -30.92 -7.99 -8.08
N THR A 149 -29.66 -8.05 -7.67
CA THR A 149 -29.26 -8.05 -6.26
C THR A 149 -29.11 -6.63 -5.71
N ASN A 150 -29.22 -5.62 -6.59
CA ASN A 150 -29.20 -4.17 -6.38
C ASN A 150 -28.67 -3.76 -5.00
N PRO A 151 -27.34 -3.70 -4.82
CA PRO A 151 -26.75 -3.41 -3.53
C PRO A 151 -26.90 -1.95 -3.13
N LEU A 152 -26.82 -1.72 -1.82
CA LEU A 152 -26.71 -0.43 -1.19
C LEU A 152 -25.56 -0.47 -0.18
N ALA A 153 -24.79 0.61 -0.15
CA ALA A 153 -23.76 0.82 0.85
C ALA A 153 -23.92 2.19 1.51
N VAL A 154 -23.69 2.23 2.83
CA VAL A 154 -23.70 3.45 3.64
C VAL A 154 -22.54 3.36 4.62
N TYR A 155 -21.65 4.35 4.54
CA TYR A 155 -20.47 4.47 5.39
C TYR A 155 -20.51 5.82 6.09
N ALA A 156 -20.26 5.81 7.40
CA ALA A 156 -20.22 7.02 8.22
C ALA A 156 -19.04 6.97 9.20
N PRO A 157 -18.27 8.07 9.31
CA PRO A 157 -17.05 8.09 10.11
C PRO A 157 -17.35 8.08 11.63
N GLY A 158 -16.58 7.29 12.37
CA GLY A 158 -16.47 7.28 13.83
C GLY A 158 -15.09 7.77 14.28
N GLN A 159 -14.78 7.58 15.57
CA GLN A 159 -13.48 7.98 16.14
C GLN A 159 -12.39 6.97 15.76
N ALA A 160 -11.12 7.39 15.77
CA ALA A 160 -9.97 6.48 15.68
C ALA A 160 -10.00 5.47 14.51
N HIS A 161 -10.48 5.89 13.34
CA HIS A 161 -10.65 5.04 12.14
C HIS A 161 -11.73 3.96 12.24
N ASP A 162 -12.54 3.94 13.30
CA ASP A 162 -13.79 3.20 13.37
C ASP A 162 -14.91 3.93 12.61
N GLY A 163 -16.03 3.25 12.38
CA GLY A 163 -17.18 3.83 11.72
C GLY A 163 -18.21 2.80 11.31
N PHE A 164 -19.42 3.30 11.02
CA PHE A 164 -20.47 2.47 10.47
C PHE A 164 -20.15 2.12 9.02
N SER A 165 -20.12 0.83 8.68
CA SER A 165 -19.78 0.35 7.33
C SER A 165 -20.76 -0.72 6.86
N LEU A 166 -21.90 -0.30 6.33
CA LEU A 166 -22.88 -1.20 5.72
C LEU A 166 -22.60 -1.35 4.23
N ASP A 167 -22.39 -2.58 3.76
CA ASP A 167 -22.36 -2.94 2.34
C ASP A 167 -23.15 -4.24 2.15
N MET A 168 -24.31 -4.15 1.50
CA MET A 168 -25.22 -5.28 1.37
C MET A 168 -25.97 -5.32 0.04
N ALA A 169 -26.21 -6.54 -0.44
CA ALA A 169 -27.21 -6.78 -1.47
C ALA A 169 -28.62 -6.63 -0.89
N THR A 170 -29.59 -6.29 -1.74
CA THR A 170 -31.03 -6.33 -1.38
C THR A 170 -31.63 -7.73 -1.53
N SER A 171 -30.86 -8.71 -2.04
CA SER A 171 -31.20 -10.13 -1.98
C SER A 171 -30.88 -10.73 -0.61
N THR A 172 -31.63 -11.76 -0.20
CA THR A 172 -31.37 -12.47 1.08
C THR A 172 -29.94 -13.01 1.14
N VAL A 173 -29.41 -13.41 -0.02
CA VAL A 173 -28.07 -13.97 -0.15
C VAL A 173 -27.46 -13.61 -1.50
N ALA A 174 -26.13 -13.60 -1.58
CA ALA A 174 -25.41 -13.46 -2.84
C ALA A 174 -25.51 -14.74 -3.67
N LEU A 175 -25.61 -14.61 -5.01
CA LEU A 175 -25.65 -15.73 -5.96
C LEU A 175 -24.49 -16.72 -5.75
N GLY A 176 -23.30 -16.22 -5.44
CA GLY A 176 -22.11 -17.04 -5.19
C GLY A 176 -22.26 -18.02 -4.01
N LYS A 177 -23.12 -17.72 -3.01
CA LYS A 177 -23.40 -18.69 -1.93
C LYS A 177 -24.27 -19.85 -2.42
N ILE A 178 -25.15 -19.61 -3.39
CA ILE A 178 -25.93 -20.67 -4.05
C ILE A 178 -24.99 -21.56 -4.89
N GLU A 179 -24.08 -20.94 -5.67
CA GLU A 179 -23.06 -21.66 -6.43
C GLU A 179 -22.17 -22.51 -5.53
N MET A 180 -21.79 -22.00 -4.36
CA MET A 180 -21.02 -22.77 -3.37
C MET A 180 -21.83 -23.94 -2.81
N ALA A 181 -23.12 -23.75 -2.51
CA ALA A 181 -23.98 -24.83 -2.01
C ALA A 181 -24.14 -25.95 -3.05
N ARG A 182 -24.31 -25.61 -4.33
CA ARG A 182 -24.26 -26.57 -5.46
C ARG A 182 -22.96 -27.37 -5.46
N ARG A 183 -21.81 -26.70 -5.43
CA ARG A 183 -20.49 -27.37 -5.45
C ARG A 183 -20.29 -28.30 -4.26
N LYS A 184 -20.84 -27.95 -3.10
CA LYS A 184 -20.79 -28.77 -1.88
C LYS A 184 -21.85 -29.87 -1.83
N GLY A 185 -22.81 -29.91 -2.76
CA GLY A 185 -23.94 -30.82 -2.71
C GLY A 185 -24.86 -30.59 -1.50
N THR A 186 -24.91 -29.36 -0.97
CA THR A 186 -25.69 -29.02 0.23
C THR A 186 -26.96 -28.28 -0.13
N LYS A 187 -28.04 -28.52 0.62
CA LYS A 187 -29.29 -27.77 0.51
C LYS A 187 -29.12 -26.29 0.89
N LEU A 188 -29.95 -25.44 0.29
CA LEU A 188 -30.06 -24.02 0.62
C LEU A 188 -30.89 -23.82 1.88
N LEU A 189 -30.62 -22.71 2.59
CA LEU A 189 -31.49 -22.28 3.67
C LEU A 189 -32.82 -21.72 3.09
N PRO A 190 -33.93 -21.86 3.84
CA PRO A 190 -35.20 -21.24 3.46
C PRO A 190 -35.05 -19.74 3.18
N GLY A 191 -35.76 -19.24 2.16
CA GLY A 191 -35.75 -17.83 1.79
C GLY A 191 -34.54 -17.37 0.97
N TRP A 192 -33.62 -18.26 0.58
CA TRP A 192 -32.47 -17.92 -0.26
C TRP A 192 -32.80 -17.84 -1.76
N GLY A 193 -33.64 -18.73 -2.26
CA GLY A 193 -33.94 -18.82 -3.69
C GLY A 193 -35.25 -19.52 -4.01
N ALA A 194 -35.62 -19.41 -5.27
CA ALA A 194 -36.82 -19.97 -5.87
C ALA A 194 -36.51 -20.62 -7.22
N ASN A 195 -37.34 -21.58 -7.62
CA ASN A 195 -37.26 -22.24 -8.92
C ASN A 195 -37.72 -21.34 -10.07
N ASP A 196 -37.76 -21.90 -11.28
CA ASP A 196 -38.19 -21.25 -12.53
C ASP A 196 -39.61 -20.68 -12.52
N LYS A 197 -40.45 -21.09 -11.55
CA LYS A 197 -41.82 -20.58 -11.35
C LYS A 197 -41.93 -19.53 -10.24
N GLY A 198 -40.81 -19.15 -9.62
CA GLY A 198 -40.80 -18.24 -8.46
C GLY A 198 -41.26 -18.89 -7.15
N ILE A 199 -41.32 -20.22 -7.08
CA ILE A 199 -41.66 -20.97 -5.87
C ILE A 199 -40.37 -21.27 -5.10
N MET A 200 -40.34 -20.97 -3.80
CA MET A 200 -39.18 -21.18 -2.93
C MET A 200 -38.64 -22.62 -3.06
N SER A 201 -37.31 -22.75 -3.13
CA SER A 201 -36.61 -24.03 -3.32
C SER A 201 -35.38 -24.11 -2.43
N ASP A 202 -35.16 -25.26 -1.80
CA ASP A 202 -33.94 -25.60 -1.07
C ASP A 202 -32.87 -26.28 -1.95
N ASP A 203 -33.23 -26.59 -3.20
CA ASP A 203 -32.36 -27.20 -4.19
C ASP A 203 -31.57 -26.12 -4.96
N PRO A 204 -30.22 -26.09 -4.86
CA PRO A 204 -29.40 -25.09 -5.54
C PRO A 204 -29.47 -25.19 -7.07
N ASP A 205 -29.74 -26.37 -7.63
CA ASP A 205 -29.83 -26.55 -9.07
C ASP A 205 -31.08 -25.90 -9.64
N LYS A 206 -32.23 -26.10 -8.97
CA LYS A 206 -33.48 -25.41 -9.37
C LYS A 206 -33.38 -23.89 -9.30
N VAL A 207 -32.56 -23.36 -8.39
CA VAL A 207 -32.37 -21.90 -8.23
C VAL A 207 -31.46 -21.35 -9.33
N LEU A 208 -30.41 -22.07 -9.72
CA LEU A 208 -29.44 -21.59 -10.70
C LEU A 208 -29.87 -21.90 -12.15
N ASP A 209 -30.64 -22.97 -12.36
CA ASP A 209 -31.06 -23.45 -13.69
C ASP A 209 -32.47 -22.98 -14.00
N GLY A 210 -32.60 -21.69 -14.33
CA GLY A 210 -33.86 -21.05 -14.70
C GLY A 210 -34.52 -20.28 -13.55
N GLY A 211 -34.31 -20.71 -12.30
CA GLY A 211 -34.76 -20.03 -11.08
C GLY A 211 -34.03 -18.73 -10.76
N GLY A 212 -34.02 -18.33 -9.48
CA GLY A 212 -33.45 -17.07 -9.05
C GLY A 212 -33.50 -16.83 -7.54
N LEU A 213 -32.96 -15.69 -7.12
CA LEU A 213 -32.87 -15.30 -5.72
C LEU A 213 -34.21 -14.76 -5.19
N LEU A 214 -34.41 -14.92 -3.88
CA LEU A 214 -35.42 -14.16 -3.15
C LEU A 214 -34.79 -12.91 -2.54
N LEU A 215 -35.60 -11.86 -2.41
CA LEU A 215 -35.18 -10.58 -1.85
C LEU A 215 -35.18 -10.63 -0.32
N LEU A 216 -34.42 -9.73 0.32
CA LEU A 216 -34.26 -9.68 1.77
C LEU A 216 -35.63 -9.77 2.47
N GLY A 217 -35.71 -10.71 3.42
CA GLY A 217 -36.98 -11.09 4.02
C GLY A 217 -37.64 -12.30 3.34
N GLY A 218 -37.04 -12.93 2.33
CA GLY A 218 -37.46 -14.23 1.80
C GLY A 218 -38.87 -14.23 1.19
N THR A 219 -39.77 -15.02 1.78
CA THR A 219 -41.19 -15.08 1.36
C THR A 219 -41.94 -13.83 1.80
N GLU A 220 -43.20 -13.70 1.39
CA GLU A 220 -44.03 -12.58 1.87
C GLU A 220 -44.20 -12.57 3.40
N GLU A 221 -44.41 -13.75 3.99
CA GLU A 221 -44.61 -13.93 5.44
C GLU A 221 -43.38 -13.49 6.25
N SER A 222 -42.18 -13.75 5.74
CA SER A 222 -40.92 -13.32 6.37
C SER A 222 -40.49 -11.90 5.99
N GLY A 223 -41.33 -11.16 5.26
CA GLY A 223 -41.11 -9.73 4.95
C GLY A 223 -40.41 -9.44 3.62
N GLY A 224 -40.39 -10.37 2.67
CA GLY A 224 -39.74 -10.22 1.35
C GLY A 224 -40.21 -9.02 0.54
N TYR A 225 -41.41 -8.50 0.80
CA TYR A 225 -41.90 -7.26 0.18
C TYR A 225 -41.08 -6.03 0.58
N LYS A 226 -40.43 -6.05 1.76
CA LYS A 226 -39.50 -4.99 2.19
C LYS A 226 -38.21 -5.05 1.36
N GLY A 227 -37.66 -6.24 1.15
CA GLY A 227 -36.53 -6.44 0.23
C GLY A 227 -36.87 -6.04 -1.21
N THR A 228 -38.10 -6.34 -1.67
CA THR A 228 -38.62 -5.86 -2.96
C THR A 228 -38.61 -4.34 -3.03
N GLY A 229 -39.15 -3.66 -2.01
CA GLY A 229 -39.15 -2.20 -1.93
C GLY A 229 -37.74 -1.59 -1.96
N LEU A 230 -36.80 -2.13 -1.18
CA LEU A 230 -35.40 -1.67 -1.17
C LEU A 230 -34.71 -1.88 -2.52
N CYS A 231 -34.93 -3.04 -3.15
CA CYS A 231 -34.34 -3.37 -4.44
C CYS A 231 -34.86 -2.43 -5.55
N MET A 232 -36.16 -2.14 -5.54
CA MET A 232 -36.80 -1.18 -6.47
C MET A 232 -36.35 0.26 -6.21
N MET A 233 -36.16 0.66 -4.95
CA MET A 233 -35.60 1.97 -4.61
C MET A 233 -34.22 2.14 -5.27
N VAL A 234 -33.34 1.15 -5.15
CA VAL A 234 -32.03 1.18 -5.82
C VAL A 234 -32.19 1.23 -7.34
N ASP A 235 -33.11 0.45 -7.92
CA ASP A 235 -33.35 0.48 -9.38
C ASP A 235 -33.86 1.84 -9.88
N ILE A 236 -34.65 2.54 -9.05
CA ILE A 236 -35.11 3.91 -9.33
C ILE A 236 -33.93 4.88 -9.29
N LEU A 237 -33.12 4.86 -8.23
CA LEU A 237 -31.99 5.78 -8.03
C LEU A 237 -30.88 5.57 -9.06
N CYS A 238 -30.67 4.32 -9.46
CA CYS A 238 -29.59 3.93 -10.34
C CYS A 238 -30.02 3.90 -11.79
N GLY A 239 -31.10 3.19 -12.13
CA GLY A 239 -31.52 3.00 -13.52
C GLY A 239 -32.43 4.12 -14.00
N VAL A 240 -33.61 4.27 -13.36
CA VAL A 240 -34.65 5.22 -13.81
C VAL A 240 -34.17 6.67 -13.76
N LEU A 241 -33.53 7.08 -12.66
CA LEU A 241 -33.06 8.46 -12.44
C LEU A 241 -31.90 8.83 -13.37
N SER A 242 -30.95 7.92 -13.60
CA SER A 242 -29.78 8.20 -14.44
C SER A 242 -30.06 8.09 -15.94
N GLY A 243 -31.14 7.41 -16.33
CA GLY A 243 -31.44 7.07 -17.72
C GLY A 243 -30.76 5.78 -18.21
N ALA A 244 -30.16 4.99 -17.33
CA ALA A 244 -29.62 3.67 -17.66
C ALA A 244 -30.73 2.61 -17.81
N HIS A 245 -30.37 1.40 -18.24
CA HIS A 245 -31.28 0.27 -18.18
C HIS A 245 -31.69 -0.05 -16.73
N TYR A 246 -32.93 -0.52 -16.54
CA TYR A 246 -33.50 -0.94 -15.26
C TYR A 246 -34.37 -2.19 -15.42
N GLY A 247 -34.64 -2.86 -14.31
CA GLY A 247 -35.44 -4.07 -14.25
C GLY A 247 -35.00 -5.15 -15.26
N LYS A 248 -35.96 -5.65 -16.05
CA LYS A 248 -35.73 -6.68 -17.08
C LYS A 248 -34.88 -6.22 -18.27
N ASN A 249 -34.66 -4.92 -18.43
CA ASN A 249 -33.95 -4.38 -19.58
C ASN A 249 -32.43 -4.52 -19.45
N VAL A 250 -31.92 -4.62 -18.21
CA VAL A 250 -30.50 -4.86 -17.92
C VAL A 250 -30.08 -6.22 -18.52
N ARG A 251 -28.88 -6.28 -19.12
CA ARG A 251 -28.36 -7.53 -19.69
C ARG A 251 -28.26 -8.63 -18.62
N GLY A 252 -28.35 -9.89 -19.04
CA GLY A 252 -28.13 -11.02 -18.14
C GLY A 252 -26.71 -11.08 -17.59
N TRP A 253 -26.56 -11.59 -16.36
CA TRP A 253 -25.26 -11.71 -15.69
C TRP A 253 -24.28 -12.56 -16.49
N ALA A 254 -23.02 -12.13 -16.56
CA ALA A 254 -21.93 -12.77 -17.31
C ALA A 254 -22.19 -13.00 -18.82
N LYS A 255 -23.25 -12.40 -19.38
CA LYS A 255 -23.53 -12.48 -20.82
C LYS A 255 -22.91 -11.31 -21.56
N THR A 256 -22.13 -11.65 -22.59
CA THR A 256 -21.51 -10.71 -23.51
C THR A 256 -22.34 -10.57 -24.80
N THR A 257 -23.64 -10.27 -24.68
CA THR A 257 -24.53 -10.13 -25.85
C THR A 257 -24.88 -8.69 -26.21
N LYS A 258 -24.86 -7.78 -25.24
CA LYS A 258 -25.09 -6.34 -25.39
C LYS A 258 -24.39 -5.58 -24.27
N LYS A 259 -24.26 -4.26 -24.40
CA LYS A 259 -23.75 -3.37 -23.33
C LYS A 259 -24.55 -3.57 -22.05
N ALA A 260 -23.87 -3.46 -20.91
CA ALA A 260 -24.52 -3.57 -19.62
C ALA A 260 -25.48 -2.39 -19.41
N ASP A 261 -24.95 -1.17 -19.63
CA ASP A 261 -25.62 0.09 -19.34
C ASP A 261 -26.23 0.06 -17.93
N LEU A 262 -25.38 -0.25 -16.96
CA LEU A 262 -25.76 -0.23 -15.55
C LEU A 262 -25.84 1.22 -15.07
N GLY A 263 -26.81 1.46 -14.20
CA GLY A 263 -26.98 2.69 -13.49
C GLY A 263 -26.29 2.66 -12.13
N GLN A 264 -25.73 3.78 -11.70
CA GLN A 264 -25.07 3.91 -10.39
C GLN A 264 -25.46 5.25 -9.74
N SER A 265 -25.48 5.30 -8.42
CA SER A 265 -25.73 6.54 -7.68
C SER A 265 -24.78 6.64 -6.49
N PHE A 266 -24.21 7.82 -6.29
CA PHE A 266 -23.24 8.13 -5.25
C PHE A 266 -23.71 9.38 -4.52
N ILE A 267 -23.86 9.27 -3.20
CA ILE A 267 -24.37 10.36 -2.37
C ILE A 267 -23.36 10.61 -1.26
N VAL A 268 -23.00 11.87 -1.06
CA VAL A 268 -22.06 12.31 -0.02
C VAL A 268 -22.74 13.42 0.77
N LEU A 269 -22.75 13.29 2.09
CA LEU A 269 -23.27 14.29 3.01
C LEU A 269 -22.13 14.79 3.89
N ASP A 270 -22.03 16.12 4.01
CA ASP A 270 -21.15 16.76 4.97
C ASP A 270 -21.82 16.80 6.35
N PRO A 271 -21.35 16.01 7.34
CA PRO A 271 -21.94 16.04 8.68
C PRO A 271 -21.78 17.40 9.36
N GLU A 272 -20.79 18.22 8.99
CA GLU A 272 -20.57 19.55 9.58
C GLU A 272 -21.68 20.55 9.21
N CYS A 273 -22.45 20.28 8.15
CA CYS A 273 -23.62 21.07 7.79
C CYS A 273 -24.85 20.83 8.70
N PHE A 274 -24.76 19.90 9.65
CA PHE A 274 -25.86 19.50 10.53
C PHE A 274 -25.50 19.70 12.01
N ALA A 275 -25.88 18.77 12.89
CA ALA A 275 -25.61 18.89 14.31
C ALA A 275 -24.11 18.67 14.63
N PRO A 276 -23.50 19.48 15.52
CA PRO A 276 -22.07 19.42 15.84
C PRO A 276 -21.67 18.07 16.45
N ASP A 277 -20.38 17.76 16.55
CA ASP A 277 -19.88 16.54 17.23
C ASP A 277 -20.40 15.21 16.66
N PHE A 278 -20.66 15.17 15.35
CA PHE A 278 -21.19 13.98 14.67
C PHE A 278 -20.36 12.73 14.97
N VAL A 279 -19.03 12.81 14.85
CA VAL A 279 -18.11 11.67 15.02
C VAL A 279 -18.15 11.12 16.45
N VAL A 280 -18.27 11.98 17.46
CA VAL A 280 -18.37 11.58 18.88
C VAL A 280 -19.68 10.84 19.12
N ARG A 281 -20.80 11.38 18.63
CA ARG A 281 -22.11 10.73 18.76
C ARG A 281 -22.19 9.44 17.97
N MET A 282 -21.56 9.38 16.79
CA MET A 282 -21.46 8.16 16.01
C MET A 282 -20.72 7.09 16.81
N GLN A 283 -19.57 7.40 17.41
CA GLN A 283 -18.84 6.43 18.22
C GLN A 283 -19.68 5.93 19.39
N ALA A 284 -20.33 6.84 20.14
CA ALA A 284 -21.21 6.45 21.25
C ALA A 284 -22.34 5.52 20.79
N TYR A 285 -22.93 5.78 19.62
CA TYR A 285 -23.94 4.93 19.01
C TYR A 285 -23.39 3.54 18.66
N LEU A 286 -22.22 3.45 18.03
CA LEU A 286 -21.62 2.16 17.67
C LEU A 286 -21.26 1.34 18.92
N ASP A 287 -20.71 2.00 19.94
CA ASP A 287 -20.32 1.38 21.19
C ASP A 287 -21.56 0.88 21.96
N GLU A 288 -22.65 1.64 21.99
CA GLU A 288 -23.91 1.23 22.62
C GLU A 288 -24.35 -0.16 22.12
N PHE A 289 -24.36 -0.39 20.80
CA PHE A 289 -24.76 -1.68 20.24
C PHE A 289 -23.76 -2.80 20.54
N ARG A 290 -22.45 -2.53 20.48
CA ARG A 290 -21.43 -3.54 20.78
C ARG A 290 -21.44 -3.99 22.24
N HIS A 291 -21.89 -3.13 23.16
CA HIS A 291 -21.98 -3.41 24.60
C HIS A 291 -23.32 -4.04 25.04
N LEU A 292 -24.28 -4.25 24.13
CA LEU A 292 -25.50 -4.97 24.47
C LEU A 292 -25.20 -6.44 24.83
N ASP A 293 -25.94 -6.96 25.81
CA ASP A 293 -25.82 -8.36 26.23
C ASP A 293 -26.11 -9.31 25.04
N PRO A 294 -25.16 -10.15 24.63
CA PRO A 294 -25.40 -11.09 23.55
C PRO A 294 -26.25 -12.27 24.05
N VAL A 295 -27.10 -12.81 23.17
CA VAL A 295 -27.89 -14.03 23.44
C VAL A 295 -26.98 -15.24 23.72
N ASP A 296 -25.84 -15.31 23.02
CA ASP A 296 -24.77 -16.29 23.25
C ASP A 296 -23.48 -15.52 23.61
N PRO A 297 -22.94 -15.69 24.83
CA PRO A 297 -21.71 -15.03 25.26
C PRO A 297 -20.49 -15.25 24.33
N ASN A 298 -20.48 -16.33 23.54
CA ASN A 298 -19.41 -16.62 22.58
C ASN A 298 -19.62 -15.94 21.21
N ARG A 299 -20.74 -15.24 21.03
CA ARG A 299 -21.13 -14.56 19.79
C ARG A 299 -21.60 -13.15 20.13
N PRO A 300 -20.65 -12.22 20.38
CA PRO A 300 -20.99 -10.85 20.75
C PRO A 300 -21.83 -10.16 19.68
N VAL A 301 -22.62 -9.17 20.11
CA VAL A 301 -23.35 -8.29 19.19
C VAL A 301 -22.34 -7.57 18.30
N ARG A 302 -22.66 -7.45 17.02
CA ARG A 302 -21.79 -6.83 16.01
C ARG A 302 -22.54 -5.74 15.29
N ILE A 303 -21.80 -4.73 14.86
CA ILE A 303 -22.31 -3.69 13.97
C ILE A 303 -21.83 -3.91 12.53
N PRO A 304 -22.48 -3.27 11.53
CA PRO A 304 -21.98 -3.24 10.17
C PRO A 304 -20.56 -2.66 10.10
N GLY A 305 -19.62 -3.47 9.61
CA GLY A 305 -18.19 -3.15 9.53
C GLY A 305 -17.31 -4.12 10.30
N ASP A 306 -17.76 -4.61 11.47
CA ASP A 306 -16.93 -5.43 12.37
C ASP A 306 -16.35 -6.68 11.69
N PHE A 307 -17.16 -7.38 10.89
CA PHE A 307 -16.70 -8.58 10.17
C PHE A 307 -15.61 -8.26 9.14
N SER A 308 -15.79 -7.18 8.37
CA SER A 308 -14.82 -6.77 7.35
C SER A 308 -13.53 -6.27 7.98
N ASN A 309 -13.62 -5.51 9.08
CA ASN A 309 -12.45 -5.03 9.82
C ASN A 309 -11.66 -6.21 10.43
N GLN A 310 -12.35 -7.18 11.04
CA GLN A 310 -11.71 -8.41 11.53
C GLN A 310 -10.99 -9.17 10.40
N HIS A 311 -11.59 -9.25 9.21
CA HIS A 311 -10.96 -9.91 8.07
C HIS A 311 -9.72 -9.15 7.56
N ILE A 312 -9.78 -7.82 7.51
CA ILE A 312 -8.63 -6.97 7.15
C ILE A 312 -7.48 -7.21 8.13
N GLU A 313 -7.75 -7.13 9.43
CA GLU A 313 -6.73 -7.33 10.48
C GLU A 313 -6.14 -8.74 10.43
N ARG A 314 -6.98 -9.76 10.21
CA ARG A 314 -6.50 -11.13 9.99
C ARG A 314 -5.59 -11.23 8.77
N SER A 315 -5.98 -10.63 7.64
CA SER A 315 -5.18 -10.67 6.41
C SER A 315 -3.82 -9.96 6.61
N LYS A 316 -3.77 -8.87 7.38
CA LYS A 316 -2.52 -8.21 7.75
C LYS A 316 -1.66 -9.12 8.63
N ALA A 317 -2.24 -9.73 9.67
CA ALA A 317 -1.55 -10.62 10.58
C ALA A 317 -0.98 -11.88 9.88
N GLU A 318 -1.68 -12.39 8.86
CA GLU A 318 -1.24 -13.52 8.03
C GLU A 318 -0.21 -13.11 6.95
N GLY A 319 0.18 -11.83 6.89
CA GLY A 319 1.14 -11.30 5.92
C GLY A 319 0.60 -11.13 4.50
N GLY A 320 -0.73 -11.26 4.31
CA GLY A 320 -1.40 -11.07 3.02
C GLY A 320 -2.74 -11.80 2.91
N LEU A 321 -3.29 -11.78 1.69
CA LEU A 321 -4.53 -12.48 1.36
C LEU A 321 -4.29 -13.97 1.12
N LEU A 322 -5.08 -14.81 1.79
CA LEU A 322 -5.08 -16.25 1.57
C LEU A 322 -6.13 -16.63 0.51
N TYR A 323 -5.70 -17.40 -0.49
CA TYR A 323 -6.58 -17.91 -1.53
C TYR A 323 -6.57 -19.44 -1.53
N HIS A 324 -7.74 -20.02 -1.79
CA HIS A 324 -7.84 -21.46 -2.01
C HIS A 324 -7.06 -21.85 -3.27
N LYS A 325 -6.44 -23.05 -3.28
CA LYS A 325 -5.66 -23.56 -4.43
C LYS A 325 -6.41 -23.45 -5.76
N ASN A 326 -7.67 -23.90 -5.81
CA ASN A 326 -8.50 -23.78 -7.01
C ASN A 326 -8.66 -22.33 -7.54
N GLN A 327 -8.67 -21.32 -6.66
CA GLN A 327 -8.69 -19.93 -7.09
C GLN A 327 -7.37 -19.56 -7.78
N MET A 328 -6.26 -20.05 -7.26
CA MET A 328 -4.93 -19.84 -7.85
C MET A 328 -4.81 -20.56 -9.19
N ASP A 329 -5.25 -21.82 -9.27
CA ASP A 329 -5.26 -22.59 -10.52
C ASP A 329 -6.08 -21.87 -11.60
N HIS A 330 -7.26 -21.33 -11.23
CA HIS A 330 -8.07 -20.55 -12.16
C HIS A 330 -7.39 -19.26 -12.64
N MET A 331 -6.60 -18.60 -11.79
CA MET A 331 -5.80 -17.43 -12.22
C MET A 331 -4.67 -17.83 -13.17
N LYS A 332 -4.07 -19.01 -13.00
CA LYS A 332 -3.06 -19.53 -13.94
C LYS A 332 -3.67 -19.84 -15.30
N GLU A 333 -4.82 -20.52 -15.33
CA GLU A 333 -5.58 -20.79 -16.55
C GLU A 333 -5.93 -19.49 -17.30
N LEU A 334 -6.39 -18.46 -16.57
CA LEU A 334 -6.67 -17.16 -17.17
C LEU A 334 -5.40 -16.52 -17.76
N ALA A 335 -4.27 -16.59 -17.06
CA ALA A 335 -3.00 -16.05 -17.53
C ALA A 335 -2.56 -16.73 -18.83
N GLU A 336 -2.68 -18.05 -18.92
CA GLU A 336 -2.42 -18.82 -20.13
C GLU A 336 -3.36 -18.42 -21.28
N GLU A 337 -4.66 -18.30 -21.02
CA GLU A 337 -5.68 -17.92 -22.01
C GLU A 337 -5.36 -16.56 -22.66
N ILE A 338 -4.84 -15.60 -21.89
CA ILE A 338 -4.54 -14.25 -22.37
C ILE A 338 -3.06 -14.05 -22.75
N GLY A 339 -2.24 -15.11 -22.73
CA GLY A 339 -0.82 -15.06 -23.10
C GLY A 339 0.07 -14.27 -22.13
N MET A 340 -0.27 -14.25 -20.85
CA MET A 340 0.52 -13.63 -19.78
C MET A 340 1.38 -14.64 -19.03
N PRO A 341 2.55 -14.23 -18.50
CA PRO A 341 3.33 -15.07 -17.59
C PRO A 341 2.50 -15.51 -16.39
N GLU A 342 2.74 -16.75 -15.94
CA GLU A 342 2.09 -17.30 -14.76
C GLU A 342 2.34 -16.40 -13.53
N LEU A 343 1.36 -16.35 -12.63
CA LEU A 343 1.50 -15.68 -11.35
C LEU A 343 2.71 -16.27 -10.59
N GLN A 344 3.76 -15.48 -10.43
CA GLN A 344 4.94 -15.87 -9.67
C GLN A 344 4.68 -15.71 -8.17
N PHE A 345 4.89 -16.79 -7.41
CA PHE A 345 4.87 -16.77 -5.95
C PHE A 345 6.25 -16.42 -5.39
N SER A 346 6.29 -15.63 -4.32
CA SER A 346 7.54 -15.39 -3.57
C SER A 346 8.12 -16.69 -3.00
N SER A 347 7.26 -17.65 -2.65
CA SER A 347 7.66 -18.98 -2.19
C SER A 347 8.39 -19.79 -3.25
N ASP A 348 8.19 -19.53 -4.54
CA ASP A 348 8.89 -20.22 -5.63
C ASP A 348 10.36 -19.76 -5.71
N GLN A 349 10.65 -18.53 -5.29
CA GLN A 349 12.02 -18.06 -5.07
C GLN A 349 12.63 -18.65 -3.80
N ILE A 350 11.87 -18.81 -2.71
CA ILE A 350 12.33 -19.44 -1.46
C ILE A 350 12.52 -20.96 -1.65
N GLN A 351 11.66 -21.66 -2.37
CA GLN A 351 11.82 -23.08 -2.73
C GLN A 351 12.98 -23.29 -3.70
N LYS A 352 13.18 -22.39 -4.67
CA LYS A 352 14.39 -22.40 -5.51
C LYS A 352 15.65 -22.15 -4.68
N LEU A 353 15.64 -21.22 -3.72
CA LEU A 353 16.74 -21.02 -2.77
C LEU A 353 16.96 -22.23 -1.86
N SER A 354 15.89 -22.92 -1.45
CA SER A 354 15.94 -24.14 -0.63
C SER A 354 16.48 -25.33 -1.43
N LEU A 355 16.09 -25.47 -2.70
CA LEU A 355 16.62 -26.48 -3.63
C LEU A 355 18.04 -26.17 -4.06
N ILE A 356 18.44 -24.89 -4.11
CA ILE A 356 19.83 -24.45 -4.28
C ILE A 356 20.63 -24.81 -3.01
N ALA A 357 20.09 -24.56 -1.81
CA ALA A 357 20.72 -24.95 -0.54
C ALA A 357 20.86 -26.49 -0.38
N VAL A 358 19.88 -27.27 -0.84
CA VAL A 358 19.95 -28.74 -0.90
C VAL A 358 20.87 -29.22 -2.04
N GLY A 359 20.90 -28.50 -3.17
CA GLY A 359 21.74 -28.77 -4.33
C GLY A 359 23.22 -28.44 -4.15
N ILE A 360 23.56 -27.61 -3.15
CA ILE A 360 24.95 -27.30 -2.74
C ILE A 360 25.63 -28.52 -2.06
N TYR A 361 24.94 -29.64 -1.86
CA TYR A 361 25.62 -30.87 -1.46
C TYR A 361 26.28 -31.60 -2.65
N LYS A 362 27.62 -31.52 -2.69
CA LYS A 362 28.48 -32.60 -3.20
C LYS A 362 29.53 -32.97 -2.13
N ARG A 363 29.16 -33.95 -1.29
CA ARG A 363 29.95 -34.88 -0.44
C ARG A 363 31.22 -34.37 0.27
N ASP A 364 31.24 -34.53 1.59
CA ASP A 364 32.48 -34.81 2.34
C ASP A 364 32.90 -36.29 2.17
N ARG A 365 34.19 -36.58 2.41
CA ARG A 365 34.85 -37.88 2.13
C ARG A 365 34.45 -39.05 3.06
N SER A 366 33.57 -38.87 4.05
CA SER A 366 33.30 -39.89 5.08
C SER A 366 31.87 -40.46 5.08
N GLY A 367 30.93 -39.86 4.35
CA GLY A 367 29.63 -40.49 4.03
C GLY A 367 28.68 -40.73 5.21
N LYS A 368 28.84 -40.06 6.36
CA LYS A 368 27.88 -40.12 7.48
C LYS A 368 27.15 -38.80 7.69
N ILE A 369 25.84 -38.89 7.92
CA ILE A 369 24.98 -37.79 8.36
C ILE A 369 25.18 -37.64 9.88
N THR A 370 25.54 -36.45 10.36
CA THR A 370 25.71 -36.15 11.78
C THR A 370 24.35 -35.98 12.47
N ASP A 371 24.24 -36.36 13.75
CA ASP A 371 22.98 -36.30 14.51
C ASP A 371 22.47 -34.86 14.71
N ASP A 372 23.35 -33.87 14.65
CA ASP A 372 22.96 -32.45 14.70
C ASP A 372 22.31 -31.97 13.40
N PHE A 373 22.57 -32.62 12.27
CA PHE A 373 21.82 -32.37 11.03
C PHE A 373 20.37 -32.88 11.14
N LYS A 374 20.07 -33.90 11.95
CA LYS A 374 18.66 -34.30 12.23
C LYS A 374 17.93 -33.22 13.03
N LYS A 375 18.65 -32.49 13.89
CA LYS A 375 18.10 -31.34 14.63
C LYS A 375 17.94 -30.12 13.74
N ILE A 376 18.92 -29.80 12.90
CA ILE A 376 18.86 -28.65 11.96
C ILE A 376 17.84 -28.89 10.85
N ALA A 377 17.80 -30.09 10.26
CA ALA A 377 16.75 -30.48 9.33
C ALA A 377 15.38 -30.52 10.00
N GLY A 378 15.30 -30.91 11.28
CA GLY A 378 14.09 -30.83 12.10
C GLY A 378 13.64 -29.39 12.38
N MET A 379 14.56 -28.47 12.63
CA MET A 379 14.30 -27.04 12.81
C MET A 379 13.90 -26.37 11.49
N LEU A 380 14.58 -26.67 10.38
CA LEU A 380 14.19 -26.22 9.04
C LEU A 380 12.84 -26.80 8.63
N TYR A 381 12.55 -28.07 8.93
CA TYR A 381 11.21 -28.64 8.74
C TYR A 381 10.16 -28.04 9.70
N PHE A 382 10.55 -27.54 10.87
CA PHE A 382 9.65 -26.88 11.82
C PHE A 382 9.34 -25.43 11.41
N THR A 383 10.32 -24.74 10.82
CA THR A 383 10.17 -23.41 10.20
C THR A 383 9.42 -23.47 8.86
N VAL A 384 9.60 -24.55 8.09
CA VAL A 384 8.80 -24.83 6.88
C VAL A 384 7.43 -25.43 7.25
N GLY A 385 7.33 -26.16 8.35
CA GLY A 385 6.06 -26.67 8.90
C GLY A 385 5.19 -25.59 9.55
N HIS A 386 5.73 -24.40 9.78
CA HIS A 386 4.92 -23.18 9.98
C HIS A 386 4.17 -22.75 8.70
N LEU A 387 4.47 -23.32 7.53
CA LEU A 387 4.01 -22.88 6.21
C LEU A 387 3.30 -23.95 5.35
N SER A 388 3.10 -25.19 5.80
CA SER A 388 2.50 -26.25 4.96
C SER A 388 1.56 -27.20 5.71
N ASP A 389 0.34 -27.37 5.16
CA ASP A 389 -0.62 -28.40 5.54
C ASP A 389 -0.13 -29.82 5.16
N SER A 390 -0.75 -30.84 5.76
CA SER A 390 -0.37 -32.25 5.68
C SER A 390 -0.29 -32.86 4.27
N SER A 391 -0.84 -32.20 3.24
CA SER A 391 -0.77 -32.64 1.84
C SER A 391 0.64 -32.57 1.26
N ASP A 392 1.48 -31.65 1.75
CA ASP A 392 2.82 -31.43 1.21
C ASP A 392 3.79 -32.55 1.61
N ALA A 393 3.49 -33.24 2.71
CA ALA A 393 4.22 -34.43 3.14
C ALA A 393 4.02 -35.63 2.20
N GLU A 394 2.83 -35.81 1.61
CA GLU A 394 2.57 -36.87 0.63
C GLU A 394 3.22 -36.57 -0.73
N ILE A 395 3.26 -35.29 -1.13
CA ILE A 395 3.95 -34.84 -2.34
C ILE A 395 5.46 -35.07 -2.21
N LEU A 396 6.06 -34.72 -1.07
CA LEU A 396 7.46 -34.98 -0.77
C LEU A 396 7.78 -36.49 -0.78
N LYS A 397 6.87 -37.33 -0.27
CA LYS A 397 6.98 -38.79 -0.30
C LYS A 397 6.94 -39.33 -1.74
N SER A 398 5.98 -38.90 -2.56
CA SER A 398 5.86 -39.32 -3.97
C SER A 398 7.09 -38.91 -4.80
N GLU A 399 7.63 -37.72 -4.55
CA GLU A 399 8.78 -37.19 -5.28
C GLU A 399 10.10 -37.86 -4.86
N ALA A 400 10.23 -38.27 -3.59
CA ALA A 400 11.35 -39.08 -3.09
C ALA A 400 11.31 -40.53 -3.62
N GLU A 401 10.12 -41.12 -3.74
CA GLU A 401 9.90 -42.45 -4.34
C GLU A 401 10.27 -42.46 -5.84
N LYS A 402 9.85 -41.44 -6.59
CA LYS A 402 10.20 -41.28 -8.02
C LYS A 402 11.71 -41.11 -8.26
N ARG A 403 12.44 -40.55 -7.30
CA ARG A 403 13.89 -40.28 -7.40
C ARG A 403 14.77 -41.38 -6.82
N GLY A 404 14.19 -42.52 -6.43
CA GLY A 404 14.95 -43.71 -6.02
C GLY A 404 15.66 -43.58 -4.66
N VAL A 405 15.20 -42.68 -3.79
CA VAL A 405 15.82 -42.39 -2.47
C VAL A 405 15.55 -43.51 -1.43
N ASN A 406 14.78 -44.54 -1.80
CA ASN A 406 14.35 -45.64 -0.92
C ASN A 406 15.48 -46.52 -0.33
N LYS A 407 16.72 -46.45 -0.84
CA LYS A 407 17.83 -47.29 -0.33
C LYS A 407 18.59 -46.71 0.88
N VAL A 408 18.27 -45.50 1.33
CA VAL A 408 18.97 -44.84 2.47
C VAL A 408 18.11 -44.77 3.74
N LEU A 409 16.86 -45.24 3.70
CA LEU A 409 15.86 -45.00 4.74
C LEU A 409 15.38 -46.27 5.43
N ASP A 410 16.28 -47.20 5.73
CA ASP A 410 15.93 -48.36 6.55
C ASP A 410 16.81 -48.44 7.80
N LYS A 411 16.13 -48.65 8.94
CA LYS A 411 16.59 -48.55 10.34
C LYS A 411 16.57 -47.13 10.93
N ASN A 412 15.40 -46.77 11.47
CA ASN A 412 15.13 -45.73 12.49
C ASN A 412 14.70 -44.31 12.02
N GLY A 413 14.58 -44.02 10.73
CA GLY A 413 14.30 -42.65 10.25
C GLY A 413 12.85 -42.18 10.30
N VAL A 414 11.87 -43.03 9.97
CA VAL A 414 10.48 -42.57 9.74
C VAL A 414 9.64 -42.47 11.02
N PHE A 415 9.90 -43.32 12.02
CA PHE A 415 9.15 -43.30 13.28
C PHE A 415 9.55 -42.14 14.21
N GLY A 416 10.73 -41.56 14.04
CA GLY A 416 11.19 -40.42 14.84
C GLY A 416 10.43 -39.13 14.52
N SER A 417 10.16 -38.87 13.24
CA SER A 417 9.54 -37.63 12.76
C SER A 417 8.07 -37.52 13.16
N ILE A 418 7.33 -38.63 13.15
CA ILE A 418 5.92 -38.68 13.56
C ILE A 418 5.79 -38.56 15.09
N LYS A 419 6.69 -39.20 15.86
CA LYS A 419 6.76 -39.01 17.32
C LYS A 419 7.14 -37.58 17.71
N LEU A 420 8.03 -36.92 16.96
CA LEU A 420 8.43 -35.53 17.19
C LEU A 420 7.28 -34.56 16.90
N LEU A 421 6.49 -34.81 15.84
CA LEU A 421 5.31 -34.01 15.54
C LEU A 421 4.20 -34.18 16.59
N GLN A 422 3.93 -35.41 17.05
CA GLN A 422 2.97 -35.67 18.12
C GLN A 422 3.41 -35.08 19.47
N LYS A 423 4.70 -35.21 19.81
CA LYS A 423 5.26 -34.65 21.04
C LYS A 423 5.34 -33.12 21.00
N SER A 424 5.53 -32.51 19.83
CA SER A 424 5.45 -31.05 19.66
C SER A 424 4.02 -30.52 19.84
N LYS A 425 3.00 -31.34 19.56
CA LYS A 425 1.60 -31.01 19.82
C LYS A 425 1.27 -31.13 21.31
N GLU A 426 1.72 -32.18 21.99
CA GLU A 426 1.59 -32.32 23.45
C GLU A 426 2.31 -31.19 24.23
N ILE A 427 3.53 -30.80 23.81
CA ILE A 427 4.28 -29.70 24.44
C ILE A 427 3.58 -28.34 24.24
N ARG A 428 2.86 -28.14 23.12
CA ARG A 428 2.02 -26.96 22.88
C ARG A 428 0.77 -26.93 23.75
N GLU A 429 0.13 -28.08 23.94
CA GLU A 429 -1.12 -28.18 24.70
C GLU A 429 -0.89 -28.10 26.23
N ASN A 430 0.30 -28.46 26.73
CA ASN A 430 0.60 -28.52 28.17
C ASN A 430 1.44 -27.35 28.72
N GLY A 431 1.86 -26.37 27.91
CA GLY A 431 2.58 -25.17 28.38
C GLY A 431 4.01 -25.41 28.91
N GLU A 432 4.63 -26.56 28.61
CA GLU A 432 5.95 -26.95 29.17
C GLU A 432 7.15 -26.26 28.50
N LEU A 433 6.92 -25.42 27.48
CA LEU A 433 7.97 -24.75 26.71
C LEU A 433 8.79 -23.78 27.57
N GLU A 434 8.13 -23.04 28.46
CA GLU A 434 8.77 -22.02 29.32
C GLU A 434 9.67 -22.66 30.37
N LYS A 435 9.28 -23.83 30.88
CA LYS A 435 10.07 -24.59 31.87
C LYS A 435 11.30 -25.25 31.25
N LEU A 436 11.19 -25.73 30.01
CA LEU A 436 12.33 -26.28 29.27
C LEU A 436 13.36 -25.19 28.94
N ILE A 437 12.88 -23.97 28.66
CA ILE A 437 13.73 -22.78 28.46
C ILE A 437 14.39 -22.37 29.78
N GLU A 438 13.67 -22.37 30.91
CA GLU A 438 14.24 -22.07 32.23
C GLU A 438 15.31 -23.07 32.70
N ASP A 439 15.10 -24.37 32.44
CA ASP A 439 16.08 -25.41 32.80
C ASP A 439 17.32 -25.37 31.89
N PHE A 440 17.14 -25.00 30.62
CA PHE A 440 18.25 -24.76 29.68
C PHE A 440 19.10 -23.54 30.08
N LEU A 441 18.52 -22.56 30.78
CA LEU A 441 19.20 -21.33 31.22
C LEU A 441 20.06 -21.48 32.48
N LYS A 442 20.11 -22.65 33.13
CA LYS A 442 20.73 -22.85 34.47
C LYS A 442 22.11 -23.54 34.50
N THR A 443 22.77 -23.85 33.38
CA THR A 443 24.07 -24.59 33.37
C THR A 443 25.27 -23.81 32.78
N GLU A 444 26.47 -24.08 33.31
CA GLU A 444 27.70 -23.25 33.53
C GLU A 444 28.62 -22.80 32.33
N THR A 445 29.66 -21.99 32.68
CA THR A 445 30.65 -21.13 31.96
C THR A 445 31.86 -21.78 31.23
N VAL A 446 32.58 -21.04 30.34
CA VAL A 446 33.84 -21.43 29.63
C VAL A 446 34.96 -20.36 29.77
N GLU A 447 36.22 -20.83 29.83
CA GLU A 447 37.47 -20.07 30.07
C GLU A 447 38.13 -19.45 28.81
N GLU A 448 38.82 -18.32 28.99
CA GLU A 448 39.53 -17.48 27.99
C GLU A 448 40.54 -18.22 27.09
N LYS A 449 41.09 -19.35 27.55
CA LYS A 449 42.18 -20.08 26.89
C LYS A 449 41.82 -20.68 25.51
N LYS A 450 40.52 -20.86 25.19
CA LYS A 450 40.07 -21.46 23.91
C LYS A 450 40.02 -20.48 22.73
N ILE A 451 40.03 -19.17 22.98
CA ILE A 451 39.85 -18.15 21.93
C ILE A 451 41.18 -17.86 21.20
N GLU A 452 42.29 -17.84 21.94
CA GLU A 452 43.63 -17.64 21.35
C GLU A 452 44.05 -18.74 20.37
N ASP A 453 43.63 -19.98 20.59
CA ASP A 453 43.99 -21.10 19.71
C ASP A 453 43.27 -21.05 18.36
N VAL A 454 42.07 -20.46 18.27
CA VAL A 454 41.32 -20.33 17.00
C VAL A 454 41.90 -19.20 16.13
N ARG A 455 42.44 -18.14 16.73
CA ARG A 455 43.05 -17.03 15.95
C ARG A 455 44.35 -17.43 15.27
N LYS A 456 45.07 -18.40 15.82
CA LYS A 456 46.34 -18.89 15.25
C LYS A 456 46.15 -19.56 13.88
N ASP A 457 44.94 -19.98 13.54
CA ASP A 457 44.61 -20.60 12.25
C ASP A 457 44.41 -19.58 11.11
N TYR A 458 44.45 -18.27 11.39
CA TYR A 458 44.22 -17.21 10.40
C TYR A 458 45.39 -16.21 10.33
N SER A 459 45.80 -15.85 9.11
CA SER A 459 46.84 -14.84 8.88
C SER A 459 46.35 -13.41 9.18
N SER A 460 47.29 -12.48 9.40
CA SER A 460 46.99 -11.07 9.69
C SER A 460 46.19 -10.39 8.57
N GLU A 461 46.35 -10.83 7.33
CA GLU A 461 45.63 -10.33 6.16
C GLU A 461 44.19 -10.87 6.11
N GLU A 462 43.97 -12.13 6.47
CA GLU A 462 42.64 -12.74 6.57
C GLU A 462 41.81 -12.12 7.70
N ILE A 463 42.42 -11.87 8.85
CA ILE A 463 41.78 -11.18 9.98
C ILE A 463 41.38 -9.74 9.58
N SER A 464 42.23 -9.03 8.83
CA SER A 464 41.92 -7.69 8.30
C SER A 464 40.76 -7.70 7.31
N ASN A 465 40.69 -8.71 6.43
CA ASN A 465 39.59 -8.87 5.48
C ASN A 465 38.27 -9.27 6.15
N LEU A 466 38.32 -10.15 7.15
CA LEU A 466 37.17 -10.49 7.99
C LEU A 466 36.66 -9.26 8.74
N GLY A 467 37.54 -8.40 9.26
CA GLY A 467 37.14 -7.13 9.91
C GLY A 467 36.43 -6.15 8.96
N LYS A 468 36.82 -6.12 7.67
CA LYS A 468 36.10 -5.35 6.64
C LYS A 468 34.73 -5.95 6.32
N ILE A 469 34.63 -7.28 6.27
CA ILE A 469 33.36 -8.00 6.07
C ILE A 469 32.41 -7.74 7.23
N LEU A 470 32.89 -7.80 8.48
CA LEU A 470 32.10 -7.48 9.67
C LEU A 470 31.51 -6.07 9.59
N LYS A 471 32.35 -5.07 9.26
CA LYS A 471 31.89 -3.68 9.07
C LYS A 471 30.81 -3.55 8.00
N ASN A 472 30.95 -4.28 6.89
CA ASN A 472 29.94 -4.29 5.84
C ASN A 472 28.64 -4.97 6.30
N LEU A 473 28.72 -6.11 6.99
CA LEU A 473 27.56 -6.83 7.52
C LEU A 473 26.84 -6.04 8.62
N GLU A 474 27.57 -5.39 9.53
CA GLU A 474 27.02 -4.48 10.55
C GLU A 474 26.31 -3.28 9.94
N SER A 475 26.70 -2.86 8.72
CA SER A 475 26.06 -1.76 8.00
C SER A 475 24.83 -2.14 7.17
N THR A 476 24.55 -3.45 7.01
CA THR A 476 23.45 -3.96 6.17
C THR A 476 22.21 -4.28 7.01
N GLN A 477 21.05 -3.69 6.67
CA GLN A 477 19.75 -4.03 7.28
C GLN A 477 19.00 -5.03 6.41
N ILE A 478 18.60 -6.16 7.00
CA ILE A 478 17.83 -7.21 6.33
C ILE A 478 16.51 -7.37 7.08
N GLU A 479 15.39 -7.09 6.42
CA GLU A 479 14.04 -7.08 7.01
C GLU A 479 13.36 -8.47 6.99
N ASN A 480 14.13 -9.55 6.80
CA ASN A 480 13.63 -10.91 6.87
C ASN A 480 14.02 -11.56 8.23
N PRO A 481 13.04 -11.88 9.11
CA PRO A 481 13.31 -12.42 10.45
C PRO A 481 14.15 -13.71 10.46
N ALA A 482 13.99 -14.58 9.46
CA ALA A 482 14.76 -15.82 9.35
C ALA A 482 16.22 -15.58 8.94
N PHE A 483 16.46 -14.49 8.20
CA PHE A 483 17.79 -14.10 7.71
C PHE A 483 18.55 -13.27 8.75
N PHE A 484 17.84 -12.50 9.58
CA PHE A 484 18.40 -11.74 10.70
C PHE A 484 19.18 -12.64 11.68
N SER A 485 18.60 -13.77 12.07
CA SER A 485 19.25 -14.71 13.01
C SER A 485 20.53 -15.35 12.45
N LEU A 486 20.58 -15.63 11.15
CA LEU A 486 21.77 -16.17 10.48
C LEU A 486 22.88 -15.11 10.41
N MET A 487 22.50 -13.88 10.09
CA MET A 487 23.41 -12.75 9.94
C MET A 487 24.02 -12.31 11.26
N GLU A 488 23.25 -12.32 12.35
CA GLU A 488 23.78 -12.06 13.69
C GLU A 488 24.79 -13.14 14.12
N SER A 489 24.53 -14.43 13.85
CA SER A 489 25.49 -15.50 14.12
C SER A 489 26.81 -15.36 13.35
N ILE A 490 26.75 -14.92 12.09
CA ILE A 490 27.94 -14.64 11.26
C ILE A 490 28.71 -13.44 11.80
N LYS A 491 28.02 -12.35 12.18
CA LYS A 491 28.64 -11.16 12.77
C LYS A 491 29.37 -11.51 14.07
N ILE A 492 28.72 -12.23 14.97
CA ILE A 492 29.31 -12.65 16.25
C ILE A 492 30.55 -13.51 16.01
N SER A 493 30.49 -14.47 15.08
CA SER A 493 31.63 -15.34 14.74
C SER A 493 32.83 -14.55 14.21
N ILE A 494 32.59 -13.58 13.32
CA ILE A 494 33.65 -12.74 12.78
C ILE A 494 34.22 -11.81 13.87
N LYS A 495 33.38 -11.28 14.77
CA LYS A 495 33.78 -10.41 15.87
C LYS A 495 34.71 -11.13 16.86
N ILE A 496 34.41 -12.39 17.19
CA ILE A 496 35.28 -13.26 18.01
C ILE A 496 36.67 -13.42 17.38
N ILE A 497 36.73 -13.58 16.05
CA ILE A 497 37.99 -13.77 15.32
C ILE A 497 38.78 -12.44 15.19
N THR A 498 38.09 -11.30 15.06
CA THR A 498 38.71 -10.02 14.64
C THR A 498 38.94 -9.00 15.77
N GLU A 499 38.23 -9.07 16.90
CA GLU A 499 38.34 -8.10 18.00
C GLU A 499 38.62 -8.79 19.36
N GLU A 500 39.58 -8.32 20.17
CA GLU A 500 39.71 -8.73 21.58
C GLU A 500 38.55 -8.15 22.40
N VAL A 501 37.39 -8.79 22.36
CA VAL A 501 36.22 -8.30 23.10
C VAL A 501 35.66 -9.42 23.97
N VAL A 502 35.93 -9.31 25.27
CA VAL A 502 35.18 -9.97 26.35
C VAL A 502 33.87 -9.20 26.52
N PHE A 503 32.74 -9.81 26.17
CA PHE A 503 31.41 -9.27 26.48
C PHE A 503 30.60 -10.31 27.28
N GLY A 504 30.31 -9.99 28.55
CA GLY A 504 29.10 -10.46 29.23
C GLY A 504 28.88 -11.97 29.44
N GLY A 505 29.93 -12.80 29.45
CA GLY A 505 29.87 -14.12 30.11
C GLY A 505 28.90 -15.18 29.54
N ARG A 506 28.70 -15.27 28.21
CA ARG A 506 28.01 -16.40 27.56
C ARG A 506 28.82 -16.94 26.38
N ILE A 507 28.75 -18.25 26.13
CA ILE A 507 29.54 -18.93 25.09
C ILE A 507 28.67 -19.52 23.99
N LEU A 508 29.15 -19.38 22.75
CA LEU A 508 28.76 -20.19 21.59
C LEU A 508 29.59 -21.47 21.58
N GLU A 509 28.95 -22.64 21.48
CA GLU A 509 29.65 -23.92 21.36
C GLU A 509 30.64 -23.91 20.17
N LYS A 510 31.78 -24.59 20.34
CA LYS A 510 32.89 -24.67 19.37
C LYS A 510 32.42 -25.12 17.97
N ASP A 511 31.31 -25.83 17.89
CA ASP A 511 30.71 -26.31 16.64
C ASP A 511 29.97 -25.22 15.85
N HIS A 512 29.37 -24.22 16.51
CA HIS A 512 28.76 -23.06 15.85
C HIS A 512 29.82 -22.14 15.22
N LEU A 513 30.97 -22.00 15.88
CA LEU A 513 32.11 -21.25 15.33
C LEU A 513 32.70 -21.97 14.09
N ASN A 514 32.77 -23.30 14.13
CA ASN A 514 33.23 -24.13 13.01
C ASN A 514 32.25 -24.15 11.83
N GLU A 515 30.94 -24.06 12.06
CA GLU A 515 29.92 -23.93 11.00
C GLU A 515 29.97 -22.56 10.31
N GLY A 516 30.12 -21.48 11.07
CA GLY A 516 30.34 -20.13 10.51
C GLY A 516 31.60 -20.06 9.64
N LEU A 517 32.68 -20.73 10.07
CA LEU A 517 33.94 -20.81 9.33
C LEU A 517 33.87 -21.69 8.08
N ARG A 518 33.09 -22.78 8.08
CA ARG A 518 32.85 -23.60 6.88
C ARG A 518 31.96 -22.89 5.85
N ALA A 519 31.00 -22.08 6.30
CA ALA A 519 30.18 -21.23 5.43
C ALA A 519 31.02 -20.13 4.74
N LEU A 520 31.99 -19.55 5.45
CA LEU A 520 32.95 -18.59 4.90
C LEU A 520 33.90 -19.23 3.87
N ASN A 521 34.42 -20.43 4.14
CA ASN A 521 35.30 -21.15 3.22
C ASN A 521 34.59 -21.64 1.94
N SER A 522 33.28 -21.89 1.99
CA SER A 522 32.48 -22.22 0.80
C SER A 522 32.14 -20.99 -0.05
N CYS A 523 32.23 -19.78 0.51
CA CYS A 523 32.07 -18.52 -0.21
C CYS A 523 33.33 -18.04 -0.95
N GLN A 524 34.51 -18.65 -0.71
CA GLN A 524 35.78 -18.27 -1.36
C GLN A 524 35.80 -18.51 -2.89
N SER A 525 34.77 -19.14 -3.48
CA SER A 525 34.71 -19.44 -4.91
C SER A 525 33.81 -18.48 -5.73
N MET A 526 33.18 -17.48 -5.11
CA MET A 526 32.42 -16.47 -5.83
C MET A 526 33.27 -15.22 -6.07
N PRO A 527 33.49 -14.80 -7.33
CA PRO A 527 34.18 -13.56 -7.64
C PRO A 527 33.49 -12.36 -6.97
N TYR A 528 34.29 -11.50 -6.36
CA TYR A 528 33.88 -10.26 -5.69
C TYR A 528 32.93 -9.41 -6.55
N GLU A 529 33.06 -9.49 -7.88
CA GLU A 529 32.19 -8.79 -8.82
C GLU A 529 30.73 -9.25 -8.73
N ILE A 530 30.45 -10.54 -8.50
CA ILE A 530 29.08 -11.10 -8.48
C ILE A 530 28.36 -10.75 -7.17
N ILE A 531 29.06 -10.73 -6.05
CA ILE A 531 28.50 -10.27 -4.77
C ILE A 531 28.26 -8.76 -4.83
N SER A 532 29.15 -7.98 -5.48
CA SER A 532 28.94 -6.54 -5.68
C SER A 532 27.75 -6.25 -6.62
N GLU A 533 27.56 -7.05 -7.67
CA GLU A 533 26.46 -6.90 -8.62
C GLU A 533 25.13 -7.37 -8.02
N TYR A 534 25.14 -8.41 -7.17
CA TYR A 534 23.96 -8.89 -6.44
C TYR A 534 23.53 -7.95 -5.30
N LEU A 535 24.48 -7.35 -4.57
CA LEU A 535 24.20 -6.30 -3.59
C LEU A 535 23.72 -5.00 -4.27
N ARG A 536 24.23 -4.69 -5.47
CA ARG A 536 23.70 -3.61 -6.34
C ARG A 536 22.25 -3.81 -6.77
N LEU A 537 21.85 -5.06 -6.99
CA LEU A 537 20.50 -5.41 -7.45
C LEU A 537 19.46 -5.41 -6.32
N GLN A 538 19.89 -5.48 -5.05
CA GLN A 538 19.02 -5.47 -3.87
C GLN A 538 18.81 -4.07 -3.26
N ASP A 539 19.61 -3.06 -3.65
CA ASP A 539 19.38 -1.64 -3.34
C ASP A 539 19.39 -0.79 -4.62
N PRO A 540 18.25 -0.69 -5.34
CA PRO A 540 18.15 0.14 -6.54
C PRO A 540 18.17 1.65 -6.24
N GLU A 541 18.17 2.08 -4.97
CA GLU A 541 17.94 3.47 -4.55
C GLU A 541 19.02 4.07 -3.62
N ALA A 542 20.24 3.53 -3.60
CA ALA A 542 21.41 4.31 -3.19
C ALA A 542 21.80 5.25 -4.35
N PRO A 543 21.46 6.55 -4.32
CA PRO A 543 21.86 7.47 -5.39
C PRO A 543 23.38 7.50 -5.52
N ASN A 544 23.85 7.24 -6.73
CA ASN A 544 25.24 7.44 -7.09
C ASN A 544 25.51 8.95 -7.26
N PHE A 545 25.80 9.63 -6.15
CA PHE A 545 26.15 11.07 -6.14
C PHE A 545 27.42 11.40 -6.94
N SER A 546 28.22 10.39 -7.34
CA SER A 546 29.36 10.59 -8.25
C SER A 546 28.96 11.02 -9.67
N SER A 547 27.65 10.97 -10.00
CA SER A 547 27.11 11.37 -11.31
C SER A 547 26.64 12.83 -11.39
N ILE A 548 26.65 13.60 -10.28
CA ILE A 548 26.36 15.03 -10.30
C ILE A 548 27.60 15.76 -10.84
N GLY A 549 27.58 16.11 -12.13
CA GLY A 549 28.72 16.75 -12.80
C GLY A 549 29.08 18.16 -12.29
N SER A 550 28.23 18.79 -11.45
CA SER A 550 28.44 20.13 -10.88
C SER A 550 28.76 20.06 -9.38
N LYS A 551 29.79 20.79 -8.94
CA LYS A 551 30.12 20.97 -7.50
C LYS A 551 29.16 21.93 -6.78
N GLU A 552 28.29 22.61 -7.52
CA GLU A 552 27.36 23.61 -7.00
C GLU A 552 25.99 23.54 -7.72
N LEU A 553 24.90 23.63 -6.97
CA LEU A 553 23.53 23.69 -7.48
C LEU A 553 22.78 24.88 -6.86
N ASN A 554 22.25 25.76 -7.72
CA ASN A 554 21.59 27.01 -7.37
C ASN A 554 20.08 26.94 -7.65
N PHE A 555 19.26 27.10 -6.61
CA PHE A 555 17.80 27.03 -6.67
C PHE A 555 17.16 28.36 -6.27
N VAL A 556 16.08 28.72 -6.96
CA VAL A 556 15.17 29.80 -6.53
C VAL A 556 13.82 29.18 -6.18
N LEU A 557 13.35 29.40 -4.95
CA LEU A 557 12.09 28.89 -4.42
C LEU A 557 11.04 29.98 -4.47
N ILE A 558 9.99 29.75 -5.27
CA ILE A 558 8.92 30.73 -5.50
C ILE A 558 7.60 30.15 -4.97
N GLY A 559 6.91 30.90 -4.13
CA GLY A 559 5.57 30.57 -3.62
C GLY A 559 5.15 31.50 -2.47
N GLU A 560 3.88 31.49 -2.09
CA GLU A 560 3.33 32.30 -0.99
C GLU A 560 4.01 32.04 0.37
N GLU A 561 3.88 32.98 1.29
CA GLU A 561 4.31 32.82 2.68
C GLU A 561 3.57 31.64 3.37
N GLY A 562 4.24 30.95 4.29
CA GLY A 562 3.65 29.78 4.98
C GLY A 562 3.51 28.50 4.15
N LYS A 563 4.04 28.43 2.92
CA LYS A 563 3.95 27.23 2.04
C LYS A 563 5.10 26.22 2.21
N GLY A 564 5.85 26.30 3.31
CA GLY A 564 6.89 25.33 3.65
C GLY A 564 8.18 25.43 2.83
N LYS A 565 8.48 26.58 2.24
CA LYS A 565 9.74 26.80 1.49
C LYS A 565 10.98 26.62 2.38
N SER A 566 10.98 27.27 3.55
CA SER A 566 12.04 27.12 4.55
C SER A 566 12.12 25.70 5.09
N THR A 567 10.95 25.07 5.33
CA THR A 567 10.85 23.67 5.75
C THR A 567 11.47 22.72 4.72
N PHE A 568 11.25 22.98 3.43
CA PHE A 568 11.81 22.18 2.34
C PHE A 568 13.33 22.24 2.28
N VAL A 569 13.93 23.43 2.44
CA VAL A 569 15.40 23.58 2.42
C VAL A 569 16.02 22.75 3.53
N ASN A 570 15.45 22.81 4.73
CA ASN A 570 15.93 22.01 5.85
C ASN A 570 15.64 20.51 5.65
N ALA A 571 14.45 20.15 5.18
CA ALA A 571 14.08 18.76 4.93
C ALA A 571 15.01 18.11 3.90
N LEU A 572 15.32 18.82 2.80
CA LEU A 572 16.25 18.37 1.77
C LEU A 572 17.64 18.06 2.32
N LYS A 573 18.19 18.93 3.18
CA LYS A 573 19.47 18.65 3.87
C LYS A 573 19.41 17.33 4.63
N TYR A 574 18.36 17.13 5.42
CA TYR A 574 18.21 15.93 6.25
C TYR A 574 17.95 14.67 5.43
N TYR A 575 17.16 14.73 4.37
CA TYR A 575 16.92 13.59 3.47
C TYR A 575 18.17 13.18 2.70
N LEU A 576 19.06 14.13 2.38
CA LEU A 576 20.36 13.85 1.76
C LEU A 576 21.38 13.29 2.76
N GLN A 577 21.33 13.76 4.01
CA GLN A 577 22.26 13.37 5.06
C GLN A 577 21.91 12.00 5.66
N TYR A 578 20.62 11.68 5.78
CA TYR A 578 20.15 10.46 6.46
C TYR A 578 19.29 9.60 5.54
N PRO A 579 19.70 8.36 5.24
CA PRO A 579 18.98 7.51 4.31
C PRO A 579 17.65 6.99 4.87
N THR A 580 17.50 6.93 6.20
CA THR A 580 16.27 6.50 6.87
C THR A 580 15.89 7.45 7.99
N PHE A 581 14.60 7.48 8.33
CA PHE A 581 14.07 8.30 9.42
C PHE A 581 14.71 7.90 10.77
N GLN A 582 14.89 6.61 11.03
CA GLN A 582 15.51 6.11 12.26
C GLN A 582 16.98 6.51 12.39
N LYS A 583 17.73 6.57 11.29
CA LYS A 583 19.10 7.12 11.29
C LYS A 583 19.10 8.62 11.59
N ALA A 584 18.11 9.36 11.11
CA ALA A 584 17.96 10.77 11.45
C ALA A 584 17.58 10.98 12.93
N LEU A 585 16.67 10.16 13.46
CA LEU A 585 16.24 10.14 14.87
C LEU A 585 17.42 9.87 15.81
N SER A 586 18.15 8.79 15.55
CA SER A 586 19.29 8.32 16.36
C SER A 586 20.56 9.17 16.25
N SER A 587 20.59 10.15 15.33
CA SER A 587 21.77 11.00 15.16
C SER A 587 22.01 11.90 16.38
N SER A 588 23.21 11.84 16.95
CA SER A 588 23.66 12.69 18.04
C SER A 588 24.36 13.93 17.50
N ASN A 589 23.59 14.99 17.22
CA ASN A 589 24.11 16.35 17.04
C ASN A 589 22.96 17.33 17.29
N LYS A 590 23.29 18.53 17.79
CA LYS A 590 22.35 19.66 17.89
C LYS A 590 21.57 19.78 16.57
N PHE A 591 20.25 19.97 16.66
CA PHE A 591 19.40 20.09 15.48
C PHE A 591 19.88 21.29 14.63
N ASP A 592 20.41 20.98 13.44
CA ASP A 592 21.18 21.92 12.64
C ASP A 592 20.33 22.42 11.47
N VAL A 593 19.68 23.56 11.69
CA VAL A 593 18.78 24.20 10.73
C VAL A 593 19.52 25.18 9.84
N VAL A 594 19.25 25.11 8.54
CA VAL A 594 19.78 26.04 7.52
C VAL A 594 18.92 27.30 7.46
N CYS A 595 17.61 27.13 7.49
CA CYS A 595 16.62 28.20 7.54
C CYS A 595 15.94 28.22 8.92
N PRO A 596 15.56 29.40 9.45
CA PRO A 596 14.70 29.49 10.63
C PRO A 596 13.46 28.60 10.48
N VAL A 597 13.12 27.90 11.56
CA VAL A 597 11.95 27.01 11.63
C VAL A 597 10.96 27.59 12.64
N ASP A 598 9.74 27.86 12.19
CA ASP A 598 8.59 28.17 13.04
C ASP A 598 7.34 27.51 12.45
N PHE A 599 6.83 26.48 13.13
CA PHE A 599 5.54 25.86 12.81
C PHE A 599 4.96 25.15 14.03
N THR A 600 3.65 24.87 13.99
CA THR A 600 2.98 24.05 15.01
C THR A 600 2.75 22.63 14.49
N LEU A 601 3.03 21.63 15.31
CA LEU A 601 2.64 20.24 15.12
C LEU A 601 1.45 19.94 16.01
N CYS A 602 0.43 19.31 15.47
CA CYS A 602 -0.70 18.82 16.24
C CYS A 602 -0.54 17.31 16.38
N PHE A 603 -0.37 16.83 17.60
CA PHE A 603 -0.25 15.41 17.92
C PHE A 603 -1.55 14.89 18.50
N ARG A 604 -1.82 13.60 18.27
CA ARG A 604 -2.94 12.90 18.88
C ARG A 604 -2.47 12.17 20.13
N GLU A 605 -3.05 12.51 21.28
CA GLU A 605 -2.87 11.79 22.54
C GLU A 605 -4.15 10.99 22.85
N ASN A 606 -4.06 9.97 23.72
CA ASN A 606 -5.18 9.09 24.08
C ASN A 606 -6.47 9.83 24.52
N ASN A 607 -6.36 11.10 24.98
CA ASN A 607 -7.49 11.92 25.44
C ASN A 607 -7.65 13.28 24.71
N GLY A 608 -7.05 13.48 23.53
CA GLY A 608 -7.23 14.74 22.78
C GLY A 608 -6.13 15.05 21.77
N TYR A 609 -6.02 16.34 21.41
CA TYR A 609 -4.96 16.86 20.56
C TYR A 609 -4.07 17.80 21.36
N PHE A 610 -2.76 17.70 21.14
CA PHE A 610 -1.77 18.60 21.71
C PHE A 610 -0.98 19.30 20.61
N ASP A 611 -0.93 20.63 20.68
CA ASP A 611 -0.16 21.46 19.77
C ASP A 611 1.25 21.72 20.32
N LEU A 612 2.27 21.20 19.64
CA LEU A 612 3.67 21.53 19.89
C LEU A 612 4.12 22.63 18.93
N LYS A 613 4.40 23.82 19.47
CA LYS A 613 5.07 24.88 18.72
C LYS A 613 6.56 24.55 18.58
N VAL A 614 7.02 24.34 17.35
CA VAL A 614 8.40 24.01 17.01
C VAL A 614 9.14 25.27 16.52
N VAL A 615 10.21 25.66 17.22
CA VAL A 615 10.99 26.87 16.92
C VAL A 615 12.50 26.58 16.98
N PHE A 616 13.22 26.83 15.88
CA PHE A 616 14.68 26.76 15.82
C PHE A 616 15.29 27.97 15.09
N ASN A 617 16.30 28.61 15.71
CA ASN A 617 17.06 29.79 15.21
C ASN A 617 16.18 30.96 14.69
N PRO A 618 15.50 31.73 15.56
CA PRO A 618 14.65 32.84 15.13
C PRO A 618 15.38 34.16 14.84
N GLU A 619 16.69 34.28 15.14
CA GLU A 619 17.43 35.54 15.00
C GLU A 619 18.40 35.52 13.81
N SER A 620 17.99 36.10 12.67
CA SER A 620 18.90 36.55 11.61
C SER A 620 18.53 37.95 11.13
N SER A 621 19.56 38.76 10.83
CA SER A 621 19.44 40.14 10.36
C SER A 621 18.67 40.24 9.04
N GLU A 622 17.92 41.33 8.84
CA GLU A 622 16.99 41.53 7.72
C GLU A 622 17.60 41.32 6.32
N GLU A 623 18.91 41.53 6.13
CA GLU A 623 19.58 41.34 4.84
C GLU A 623 19.93 39.87 4.49
N GLU A 624 19.92 38.94 5.46
CA GLU A 624 20.26 37.52 5.25
C GLU A 624 19.05 36.59 5.12
N ARG A 625 17.82 37.09 5.30
CA ARG A 625 16.61 36.25 5.50
C ARG A 625 16.18 35.38 4.32
N ASN A 626 16.72 35.57 3.13
CA ASN A 626 16.23 34.90 1.92
C ASN A 626 17.28 34.08 1.16
N LYS A 627 18.55 34.05 1.60
CA LYS A 627 19.64 33.32 0.92
C LYS A 627 20.23 32.27 1.85
N PHE A 628 20.18 31.01 1.44
CA PHE A 628 20.55 29.87 2.29
C PHE A 628 21.47 28.92 1.54
N SER A 629 22.40 28.28 2.24
CA SER A 629 23.25 27.27 1.60
C SER A 629 23.72 26.19 2.57
N PHE A 630 23.93 24.99 2.06
CA PHE A 630 24.57 23.90 2.79
C PHE A 630 25.36 23.00 1.82
N THR A 631 26.31 22.23 2.34
CA THR A 631 27.12 21.30 1.55
C THR A 631 26.95 19.88 2.07
N ILE A 632 26.58 18.95 1.19
CA ILE A 632 26.50 17.51 1.48
C ILE A 632 27.22 16.74 0.37
N ASN A 633 28.04 15.76 0.76
CA ASN A 633 28.76 14.88 -0.18
C ASN A 633 29.57 15.63 -1.25
N GLY A 634 30.16 16.78 -0.90
CA GLY A 634 30.98 17.59 -1.81
C GLY A 634 30.21 18.45 -2.82
N VAL A 635 28.87 18.49 -2.76
CA VAL A 635 28.01 19.37 -3.56
C VAL A 635 27.45 20.48 -2.68
N THR A 636 27.61 21.73 -3.12
CA THR A 636 27.05 22.89 -2.44
C THR A 636 25.69 23.25 -3.02
N TYR A 637 24.66 23.28 -2.17
CA TYR A 637 23.29 23.63 -2.53
C TYR A 637 23.02 25.05 -2.04
N LYS A 638 22.66 25.96 -2.95
CA LYS A 638 22.30 27.35 -2.63
C LYS A 638 20.84 27.60 -2.98
N PHE A 639 20.12 28.27 -2.09
CA PHE A 639 18.69 28.54 -2.19
C PHE A 639 18.43 30.03 -2.02
N ILE A 640 17.51 30.55 -2.84
CA ILE A 640 16.95 31.88 -2.66
C ILE A 640 15.44 31.74 -2.51
N ILE A 641 14.89 32.20 -1.38
CA ILE A 641 13.46 32.15 -1.11
C ILE A 641 12.83 33.48 -1.54
N VAL A 642 11.81 33.41 -2.39
CA VAL A 642 11.09 34.58 -2.91
C VAL A 642 9.62 34.50 -2.51
N ASN A 643 9.14 35.52 -1.78
CA ASN A 643 7.73 35.70 -1.42
C ASN A 643 7.09 36.76 -2.34
N PRO A 644 6.17 36.36 -3.23
CA PRO A 644 5.57 37.28 -4.22
C PRO A 644 4.51 38.24 -3.64
N SER A 645 4.20 38.16 -2.33
CA SER A 645 3.23 39.02 -1.64
C SER A 645 3.77 40.41 -1.27
N MET A 646 5.04 40.70 -1.52
CA MET A 646 5.65 42.01 -1.27
C MET A 646 5.58 42.85 -2.55
N ASP A 647 4.98 44.03 -2.43
CA ASP A 647 4.94 45.05 -3.47
C ASP A 647 6.33 45.32 -4.06
N SER A 648 6.33 45.43 -5.39
CA SER A 648 7.34 45.99 -6.29
C SER A 648 8.60 46.60 -5.65
N VAL A 649 9.79 46.14 -6.07
CA VAL A 649 10.83 46.98 -6.73
C VAL A 649 12.10 46.20 -7.08
N ASP A 650 12.45 45.07 -6.43
CA ASP A 650 13.75 44.39 -6.67
C ASP A 650 13.73 43.06 -7.46
N PHE A 651 12.56 42.64 -7.94
CA PHE A 651 12.38 41.33 -8.58
C PHE A 651 13.20 41.13 -9.87
N GLU A 652 13.53 42.21 -10.59
CA GLU A 652 14.24 42.16 -11.87
C GLU A 652 15.78 42.30 -11.71
N THR A 653 16.23 42.97 -10.65
CA THR A 653 17.64 43.27 -10.37
C THR A 653 18.38 42.07 -9.80
N ASP A 654 17.71 41.26 -8.97
CA ASP A 654 18.30 40.08 -8.33
C ASP A 654 18.49 38.89 -9.28
N PHE A 655 17.55 38.67 -10.21
CA PHE A 655 17.56 37.51 -11.11
C PHE A 655 18.65 37.58 -12.19
N LYS A 656 19.03 38.78 -12.65
CA LYS A 656 20.02 38.96 -13.72
C LYS A 656 21.47 38.62 -13.30
N LYS A 657 21.75 38.53 -11.99
CA LYS A 657 23.12 38.32 -11.46
C LYS A 657 23.42 36.89 -11.03
N LEU A 658 22.44 35.98 -11.09
CA LEU A 658 22.56 34.64 -10.51
C LEU A 658 22.68 33.57 -11.60
N ASN A 659 23.71 32.74 -11.51
CA ASN A 659 23.88 31.55 -12.34
C ASN A 659 22.93 30.43 -11.85
N ILE A 660 21.62 30.55 -12.14
CA ILE A 660 20.56 29.70 -11.59
C ILE A 660 20.40 28.40 -12.38
N ASP A 661 20.47 27.27 -11.69
CA ASP A 661 20.32 25.94 -12.30
C ASP A 661 18.85 25.55 -12.50
N SER A 662 17.97 25.90 -11.55
CA SER A 662 16.52 25.64 -11.65
C SER A 662 15.66 26.54 -10.77
N TYR A 663 14.45 26.82 -11.24
CA TYR A 663 13.39 27.51 -10.51
C TYR A 663 12.37 26.50 -9.98
N LEU A 664 12.15 26.49 -8.67
CA LEU A 664 11.24 25.57 -7.98
C LEU A 664 9.97 26.31 -7.56
N PHE A 665 8.84 25.92 -8.15
CA PHE A 665 7.53 26.50 -7.85
C PHE A 665 6.77 25.65 -6.82
N PHE A 666 6.42 26.25 -5.69
CA PHE A 666 5.74 25.57 -4.59
C PHE A 666 4.22 25.74 -4.70
N LEU A 667 3.51 24.63 -4.88
CA LEU A 667 2.05 24.57 -5.02
C LEU A 667 1.43 23.84 -3.82
N LYS A 668 0.35 24.39 -3.24
CA LYS A 668 -0.39 23.79 -2.10
C LYS A 668 -1.85 23.52 -2.45
N SER A 669 -2.42 22.45 -1.87
CA SER A 669 -3.69 21.82 -2.24
C SER A 669 -4.99 22.49 -1.79
N THR A 670 -5.02 23.74 -1.29
CA THR A 670 -6.26 24.23 -0.62
C THR A 670 -6.64 25.71 -0.79
N ASP A 671 -6.12 26.50 -1.74
CA ASP A 671 -6.59 27.90 -1.84
C ASP A 671 -6.81 28.43 -3.28
N SER A 672 -7.99 29.01 -3.51
CA SER A 672 -8.41 29.64 -4.78
C SER A 672 -7.75 31.02 -5.01
N ARG A 673 -7.11 31.58 -3.98
CA ARG A 673 -6.34 32.84 -4.02
C ARG A 673 -5.09 32.78 -4.91
N LEU A 674 -4.64 31.57 -5.28
CA LEU A 674 -3.44 31.33 -6.09
C LEU A 674 -3.49 31.88 -7.53
N TYR A 675 -4.67 32.16 -8.09
CA TYR A 675 -4.77 32.45 -9.53
C TYR A 675 -4.00 33.73 -9.95
N PRO A 676 -4.16 34.90 -9.30
CA PRO A 676 -3.53 36.14 -9.74
C PRO A 676 -2.03 36.23 -9.41
N GLU A 677 -1.60 35.76 -8.23
CA GLU A 677 -0.21 35.85 -7.77
C GLU A 677 0.71 34.87 -8.51
N LEU A 678 0.22 33.65 -8.77
CA LEU A 678 0.88 32.70 -9.66
C LEU A 678 0.99 33.31 -11.06
N LEU A 679 -0.09 33.87 -11.62
CA LEU A 679 -0.05 34.55 -12.93
C LEU A 679 0.95 35.72 -12.98
N ASN A 680 1.07 36.52 -11.92
CA ASN A 680 2.02 37.63 -11.85
C ASN A 680 3.47 37.15 -11.80
N SER A 681 3.76 36.15 -10.95
CA SER A 681 5.08 35.49 -10.90
C SER A 681 5.48 34.90 -12.25
N LEU A 682 4.51 34.33 -12.96
CA LEU A 682 4.71 33.74 -14.30
C LEU A 682 4.92 34.80 -15.40
N LYS A 683 4.20 35.93 -15.35
CA LYS A 683 4.43 37.06 -16.27
C LYS A 683 5.84 37.62 -16.13
N LEU A 684 6.36 37.74 -14.90
CA LEU A 684 7.72 38.21 -14.63
C LEU A 684 8.77 37.25 -15.22
N ILE A 685 8.53 35.94 -15.11
CA ILE A 685 9.43 34.91 -15.66
C ILE A 685 9.43 34.86 -17.19
N SER A 686 8.26 35.03 -17.82
CA SER A 686 8.17 35.08 -19.29
C SER A 686 8.94 36.25 -19.92
N ARG A 687 9.21 37.31 -19.15
CA ARG A 687 9.99 38.48 -19.61
C ARG A 687 11.51 38.25 -19.50
N GLY A 688 11.96 37.28 -18.70
CA GLY A 688 13.36 37.12 -18.29
C GLY A 688 14.19 36.05 -19.02
N ASN A 689 13.71 35.44 -20.12
CA ASN A 689 14.39 34.32 -20.79
C ASN A 689 14.69 33.10 -19.88
N ILE A 690 13.82 32.83 -18.90
CA ILE A 690 13.98 31.71 -17.98
C ILE A 690 13.51 30.40 -18.62
N LYS A 691 14.44 29.44 -18.79
CA LYS A 691 14.22 28.18 -19.53
C LYS A 691 14.15 26.91 -18.66
N LYS A 692 14.24 26.98 -17.32
CA LYS A 692 14.39 25.79 -16.46
C LYS A 692 13.47 25.85 -15.23
N VAL A 693 12.17 25.60 -15.42
CA VAL A 693 11.16 25.64 -14.34
C VAL A 693 10.73 24.22 -13.95
N LYS A 694 10.66 23.95 -12.64
CA LYS A 694 10.15 22.71 -12.02
C LYS A 694 9.03 23.04 -11.03
N PHE A 695 8.04 22.16 -10.92
CA PHE A 695 6.90 22.32 -10.01
C PHE A 695 6.99 21.31 -8.86
N ILE A 696 6.79 21.78 -7.65
CA ILE A 696 6.84 21.01 -6.40
C ILE A 696 5.52 21.17 -5.66
N PHE A 697 4.89 20.05 -5.32
CA PHE A 697 3.69 20.01 -4.48
C PHE A 697 4.12 19.62 -3.05
N THR A 698 3.81 20.48 -2.06
CA THR A 698 4.33 20.35 -0.68
C THR A 698 3.31 19.92 0.38
N SER A 699 2.07 19.61 -0.04
CA SER A 699 0.98 19.19 0.86
C SER A 699 0.24 18.04 0.21
N CYS A 700 0.87 16.87 0.25
CA CYS A 700 0.27 15.64 -0.25
C CYS A 700 -0.78 15.16 0.75
N ILE A 701 -1.85 14.52 0.27
CA ILE A 701 -2.84 13.91 1.16
C ILE A 701 -2.19 12.66 1.75
N THR A 702 -1.76 12.74 3.01
CA THR A 702 -1.16 11.64 3.80
C THR A 702 -0.01 10.93 3.05
N SER A 703 0.34 9.70 3.46
CA SER A 703 1.31 8.85 2.78
C SER A 703 0.99 8.53 1.30
N ASN A 704 -0.10 9.04 0.72
CA ASN A 704 -0.53 8.75 -0.65
C ASN A 704 0.07 9.65 -1.76
N PHE A 705 0.87 10.68 -1.44
CA PHE A 705 1.70 11.46 -2.41
C PHE A 705 0.99 11.87 -3.72
N THR A 706 -0.29 12.25 -3.63
CA THR A 706 -1.03 12.76 -4.79
C THR A 706 -0.99 14.30 -4.79
N PRO A 707 -0.87 14.96 -5.97
CA PRO A 707 -0.85 16.42 -6.09
C PRO A 707 -2.12 17.16 -5.59
N GLY A 708 -3.16 16.41 -5.18
CA GLY A 708 -4.41 16.93 -4.64
C GLY A 708 -5.16 17.89 -5.58
N LEU A 709 -5.98 18.77 -5.00
CA LEU A 709 -6.81 19.76 -5.72
C LEU A 709 -5.98 20.81 -6.50
N ALA A 710 -4.70 20.97 -6.17
CA ALA A 710 -3.82 21.92 -6.86
C ALA A 710 -3.45 21.45 -8.28
N LEU A 711 -3.64 20.16 -8.60
CA LEU A 711 -3.38 19.64 -9.95
C LEU A 711 -4.28 20.29 -10.99
N ASP A 712 -5.55 20.52 -10.66
CA ASP A 712 -6.51 21.08 -11.63
C ASP A 712 -6.34 22.58 -11.78
N VAL A 713 -5.90 23.28 -10.72
CA VAL A 713 -5.45 24.67 -10.82
C VAL A 713 -4.23 24.74 -11.75
N PHE A 714 -3.24 23.87 -11.54
CA PHE A 714 -2.05 23.79 -12.39
C PHE A 714 -2.41 23.50 -13.85
N LYS A 715 -3.31 22.54 -14.13
CA LYS A 715 -3.78 22.25 -15.50
C LYS A 715 -4.44 23.46 -16.16
N LYS A 716 -5.17 24.30 -15.43
CA LYS A 716 -5.82 25.52 -15.97
C LYS A 716 -4.82 26.62 -16.32
N VAL A 717 -3.65 26.64 -15.68
CA VAL A 717 -2.63 27.66 -15.93
C VAL A 717 -1.51 27.18 -16.84
N LYS A 718 -1.19 25.86 -16.90
CA LYS A 718 -0.03 25.30 -17.65
C LYS A 718 0.01 25.74 -19.13
N ASP A 719 -1.15 25.90 -19.76
CA ASP A 719 -1.23 26.27 -21.18
C ASP A 719 -0.94 27.76 -21.41
N LYS A 720 -0.95 28.58 -20.35
CA LYS A 720 -0.51 29.99 -20.37
C LYS A 720 1.01 30.15 -20.29
N PHE A 721 1.77 29.06 -20.18
CA PHE A 721 3.24 29.05 -20.10
C PHE A 721 3.92 28.96 -21.48
N ASN A 722 3.21 29.23 -22.58
CA ASN A 722 3.75 29.21 -23.94
C ASN A 722 5.00 30.11 -24.06
N GLY A 723 6.18 29.51 -23.98
CA GLY A 723 7.50 30.19 -24.01
C GLY A 723 8.51 29.70 -22.96
N ILE A 724 8.08 29.00 -21.90
CA ILE A 724 8.96 28.47 -20.85
C ILE A 724 9.24 26.99 -21.12
N GLN A 725 10.53 26.61 -21.19
CA GLN A 725 10.92 25.19 -21.22
C GLN A 725 10.66 24.56 -19.84
N HIS A 726 9.68 23.67 -19.78
CA HIS A 726 9.45 22.78 -18.64
C HIS A 726 9.43 21.34 -19.18
N ASN A 727 10.10 20.40 -18.51
CA ASN A 727 10.10 18.99 -18.95
C ASN A 727 8.80 18.24 -18.61
N GLY A 728 7.76 18.95 -18.15
CA GLY A 728 6.49 18.37 -17.73
C GLY A 728 6.53 17.56 -16.42
N THR A 729 7.72 17.36 -15.84
CA THR A 729 7.91 16.63 -14.58
C THR A 729 7.42 17.46 -13.38
N ILE A 730 6.53 16.85 -12.58
CA ILE A 730 6.02 17.37 -11.32
C ILE A 730 6.60 16.51 -10.20
N TYR A 731 7.12 17.15 -9.15
CA TYR A 731 7.60 16.44 -7.96
C TYR A 731 6.62 16.62 -6.81
N CYS A 732 6.29 15.51 -6.13
CA CYS A 732 5.42 15.52 -4.96
C CYS A 732 6.26 15.20 -3.74
N VAL A 733 6.33 16.14 -2.80
CA VAL A 733 7.15 16.03 -1.60
C VAL A 733 6.27 16.37 -0.41
N ASP A 734 6.33 15.55 0.64
CA ASP A 734 5.75 15.92 1.92
C ASP A 734 6.86 16.21 2.95
N ASN A 735 6.68 17.25 3.74
CA ASN A 735 7.62 17.61 4.80
C ASN A 735 7.27 16.96 6.15
N PHE A 736 6.23 16.11 6.22
CA PHE A 736 5.72 15.50 7.45
C PHE A 736 6.81 14.79 8.26
N GLY A 737 7.54 13.84 7.65
CA GLY A 737 8.62 13.12 8.35
C GLY A 737 9.73 14.05 8.86
N TYR A 738 10.07 15.13 8.14
CA TYR A 738 11.03 16.12 8.63
C TYR A 738 10.46 16.94 9.80
N ARG A 739 9.19 17.37 9.71
CA ARG A 739 8.55 18.14 10.78
C ARG A 739 8.48 17.31 12.08
N TYR A 740 8.16 16.02 11.99
CA TYR A 740 8.20 15.11 13.13
C TYR A 740 9.60 14.98 13.73
N LEU A 741 10.64 14.89 12.90
CA LEU A 741 12.02 14.93 13.38
C LEU A 741 12.31 16.22 14.17
N CYS A 742 11.85 17.38 13.70
CA CYS A 742 12.01 18.64 14.44
C CYS A 742 11.32 18.59 15.80
N GLY A 743 10.07 18.10 15.85
CA GLY A 743 9.32 17.93 17.08
C GLY A 743 10.07 17.07 18.09
N PHE A 744 10.53 15.89 17.65
CA PHE A 744 11.33 14.98 18.47
C PHE A 744 12.63 15.61 18.99
N LYS A 745 13.33 16.37 18.15
CA LYS A 745 14.60 17.00 18.54
C LYS A 745 14.40 18.19 19.48
N GLN A 746 13.21 18.81 19.51
CA GLN A 746 12.86 19.86 20.46
C GLN A 746 12.35 19.28 21.79
N ASP A 747 11.50 18.27 21.73
CA ASP A 747 10.95 17.58 22.89
C ASP A 747 10.95 16.05 22.66
N SER A 748 11.94 15.38 23.27
CA SER A 748 12.11 13.94 23.12
C SER A 748 11.00 13.12 23.81
N LYS A 749 10.26 13.71 24.77
CA LYS A 749 9.13 13.03 25.45
C LYS A 749 7.91 12.90 24.56
N CYS A 750 7.84 13.69 23.48
CA CYS A 750 6.76 13.62 22.51
C CYS A 750 6.63 12.23 21.89
N LEU A 751 7.73 11.50 21.65
CA LEU A 751 7.73 10.15 21.03
C LEU A 751 7.03 9.09 21.89
N GLU A 752 7.11 9.20 23.22
CA GLU A 752 6.43 8.28 24.15
C GLU A 752 4.90 8.46 24.13
N GLN A 753 4.43 9.61 23.64
CA GLN A 753 3.02 9.96 23.52
C GLN A 753 2.46 9.75 22.11
N LEU A 754 3.31 9.38 21.13
CA LEU A 754 2.88 9.11 19.75
C LEU A 754 2.32 7.68 19.65
N VAL A 755 1.18 7.55 18.97
CA VAL A 755 0.67 6.25 18.53
C VAL A 755 1.54 5.68 17.40
N GLU A 756 1.69 4.35 17.35
CA GLU A 756 2.54 3.64 16.38
C GLU A 756 2.26 4.04 14.91
N ASP A 757 1.00 4.35 14.59
CA ASP A 757 0.57 4.79 13.26
C ASP A 757 1.25 6.09 12.80
N GLU A 758 1.47 7.07 13.69
CA GLU A 758 2.10 8.34 13.32
C GLU A 758 3.61 8.18 13.04
N ILE A 759 4.26 7.23 13.73
CA ILE A 759 5.66 6.86 13.47
C ILE A 759 5.76 6.17 12.11
N PHE A 760 4.87 5.21 11.85
CA PHE A 760 4.81 4.49 10.58
C PHE A 760 4.57 5.43 9.38
N ASP A 761 3.64 6.39 9.52
CA ASP A 761 3.37 7.37 8.47
C ASP A 761 4.55 8.34 8.27
N SER A 762 5.25 8.72 9.35
CA SER A 762 6.46 9.55 9.28
C SER A 762 7.61 8.87 8.53
N GLU A 763 7.83 7.59 8.79
CA GLU A 763 8.83 6.76 8.09
C GLU A 763 8.49 6.60 6.61
N THR A 764 7.23 6.33 6.32
CA THR A 764 6.73 6.19 4.95
C THR A 764 6.87 7.50 4.17
N CYS A 765 6.50 8.63 4.78
CA CYS A 765 6.68 9.96 4.18
C CYS A 765 8.15 10.30 3.97
N TRP A 766 9.03 9.97 4.92
CA TRP A 766 10.48 10.18 4.81
C TRP A 766 11.05 9.47 3.58
N LYS A 767 10.74 8.17 3.44
CA LYS A 767 11.21 7.35 2.33
C LYS A 767 10.76 7.93 0.99
N LYS A 768 9.46 8.19 0.84
CA LYS A 768 8.90 8.69 -0.42
C LYS A 768 9.41 10.09 -0.79
N SER A 769 9.46 11.02 0.17
CA SER A 769 9.98 12.39 -0.07
C SER A 769 11.44 12.37 -0.46
N ARG A 770 12.25 11.53 0.20
CA ARG A 770 13.66 11.37 -0.14
C ARG A 770 13.84 10.88 -1.57
N THR A 771 13.09 9.85 -1.98
CA THR A 771 13.15 9.31 -3.35
C THR A 771 12.79 10.38 -4.39
N GLU A 772 11.73 11.16 -4.17
CA GLU A 772 11.32 12.24 -5.08
C GLU A 772 12.33 13.39 -5.15
N LEU A 773 12.93 13.77 -4.02
CA LEU A 773 13.95 14.81 -3.98
C LEU A 773 15.26 14.39 -4.66
N ILE A 774 15.64 13.11 -4.55
CA ILE A 774 16.77 12.56 -5.30
C ILE A 774 16.51 12.64 -6.81
N LYS A 775 15.29 12.31 -7.27
CA LYS A 775 14.91 12.47 -8.67
C LYS A 775 15.01 13.93 -9.11
N LEU A 776 14.51 14.87 -8.30
CA LEU A 776 14.63 16.30 -8.56
C LEU A 776 16.09 16.72 -8.76
N ILE A 777 16.99 16.35 -7.84
CA ILE A 777 18.41 16.72 -7.93
C ILE A 777 19.07 16.12 -9.17
N ASN A 778 18.79 14.86 -9.48
CA ASN A 778 19.32 14.19 -10.67
C ASN A 778 18.82 14.85 -11.97
N ASP A 779 17.57 15.31 -11.99
CA ASP A 779 17.02 15.99 -13.16
C ASP A 779 17.60 17.39 -13.33
N VAL A 780 17.87 18.10 -12.24
CA VAL A 780 18.53 19.40 -12.27
C VAL A 780 20.00 19.27 -12.69
N SER A 781 20.72 18.27 -12.18
CA SER A 781 22.15 18.06 -12.47
C SER A 781 22.44 17.60 -13.91
N LYS A 782 21.50 16.90 -14.56
CA LYS A 782 21.62 16.44 -15.96
C LYS A 782 21.33 17.51 -17.01
N MET A 783 20.80 18.67 -16.63
CA MET A 783 20.55 19.76 -17.58
C MET A 783 21.87 20.39 -18.04
N LYS A 784 22.38 19.96 -19.21
CA LYS A 784 23.58 20.52 -19.86
C LYS A 784 23.58 22.06 -19.78
N ILE A 785 24.68 22.62 -19.29
CA ILE A 785 24.98 24.04 -19.38
C ILE A 785 25.25 24.33 -20.87
N GLU A 786 24.24 24.76 -21.62
CA GLU A 786 24.50 25.43 -22.90
C GLU A 786 25.17 26.77 -22.61
N LYS A 787 26.49 26.79 -22.68
CA LYS A 787 27.34 27.99 -22.56
C LYS A 787 27.21 28.97 -23.74
N ASN A 788 26.11 28.93 -24.49
CA ASN A 788 25.89 29.79 -25.64
C ASN A 788 24.58 30.56 -25.51
N VAL A 789 24.64 31.74 -24.90
CA VAL A 789 23.68 32.81 -25.20
C VAL A 789 24.49 34.03 -25.63
N LEU A 790 24.19 34.44 -26.85
CA LEU A 790 24.74 35.55 -27.61
C LEU A 790 24.71 36.89 -26.85
N PRO A 791 25.59 37.86 -27.20
CA PRO A 791 25.54 39.20 -26.63
C PRO A 791 24.21 39.88 -26.96
N VAL A 792 23.58 40.46 -25.94
CA VAL A 792 22.44 41.37 -26.06
C VAL A 792 22.95 42.68 -26.66
N SER A 793 23.13 42.69 -27.97
CA SER A 793 23.36 43.90 -28.76
C SER A 793 22.66 43.74 -30.11
N LYS A 794 21.33 43.89 -30.10
CA LYS A 794 20.46 44.33 -31.22
C LYS A 794 19.01 43.98 -30.89
N PHE A 795 18.30 44.92 -30.28
CA PHE A 795 16.90 45.23 -30.58
C PHE A 795 16.69 46.65 -30.05
N ALA A 796 16.89 47.62 -30.95
CA ALA A 796 16.36 48.97 -30.85
C ALA A 796 15.04 49.00 -31.61
#